data_AF-A0A1C7LMT1-F1
#
_entry.id   AF-A0A1C7LMT1-F1
#
_cell.length_a   1.000
_cell.length_b   1.000
_cell.length_c   1.000
_cell.angle_alpha   90.00
_cell.angle_beta   90.00
_cell.angle_gamma   90.00
#
_symmetry.space_group_name_H-M   'P 1'
#
loop_
_entity.id
_entity.type
_entity.pdbx_description
1 polymer ?
#
loop_
_entity_poly.entity_id
_entity_poly.type
_entity_poly.pdbx_seq_one_letter_code
_entity_poly.pdbx_strand_id
1 'polypeptide(L)'
;MIASLPSSKFAAIYDSLPADAQQALVEKHLIPLLNHVDKTRYKKVIGTAVRLKKRHAGLPSLDLKAKKIEIDALLDELHKDAKRSFVKERSHKHELLNETVESLTNWLSDIWSVVYEYNVDFIQAHRCLVFIVTTLDHISSARSGCRCSFTQMYIPVTLKRKSGKRIKSFDITGAHNLEEVLFFMWRDLFLSLLAFGTEKQKSKIPEMLEEIEDLMGWTALERVLYGGRKCPHDLDDEDDDDIEDDEDDEDAYTDEEDVEDDESFIQTWQLRKYIQSTMTAIFKLTPSLRLYSALVATSTDPESTEEELMEYLEDIAKSCPETFAAALEIYALEDDTEEIMSLLDSHSHLLRPRDAPALQAAVSIIATNPFYQSRALQIIEKEMLDTARAVRAAIQVSFSQLNTPANTEELHQIMKLRAGTTGRQDRVERWVDAISTPGTNAPNPMVFAAMMMGLPLVPGMDAAEDADPLGYLDLDPDDPDLEDLREEFRPRMKQRFEGWADTAITTKGGVGILLKVYKEVIEMMPFLKANDIVEELVGRLADKPSKHHVCDGVDALSAFAKVQRRKVNMAKSEVKRRNNLFKPQPTASGSSSSGAPATSWSVTACRAKCSLPLLFLLQLCSLLEQSPWAREWRNGGCRLKPVILCMVIFTQFFYHLQRPILYVNITESIHSSSSTLKTKTPGFLIRSPTARFICFPVMQTRFHKGHRSLHKPALTSFVDSG
;
A
#
# COMPACT_ATOMS: atom_id res chain seq x y z
N MET A 1 -26.10 -33.23 -37.25
CA MET A 1 -26.85 -32.93 -36.02
C MET A 1 -26.70 -34.11 -35.08
N ILE A 2 -25.99 -33.96 -33.95
CA ILE A 2 -25.90 -35.04 -32.95
C ILE A 2 -27.18 -34.96 -32.10
N ALA A 3 -27.99 -36.01 -32.10
CA ALA A 3 -29.18 -36.06 -31.26
C ALA A 3 -28.75 -36.15 -29.78
N SER A 4 -29.10 -35.14 -28.98
CA SER A 4 -28.88 -35.15 -27.54
C SER A 4 -29.46 -36.43 -26.93
N LEU A 5 -28.64 -37.21 -26.21
CA LEU A 5 -29.11 -38.41 -25.50
C LEU A 5 -30.28 -38.03 -24.57
N PRO A 6 -31.35 -38.85 -24.47
CA PRO A 6 -32.49 -38.52 -23.59
C PRO A 6 -32.09 -38.25 -22.13
N SER A 7 -30.98 -38.84 -21.67
CA SER A 7 -30.41 -38.61 -20.35
C SER A 7 -29.92 -37.17 -20.12
N SER A 8 -29.31 -36.50 -21.10
CA SER A 8 -28.84 -35.11 -20.90
C SER A 8 -30.00 -34.12 -20.86
N LYS A 9 -31.05 -34.36 -21.65
CA LYS A 9 -32.32 -33.62 -21.55
C LYS A 9 -33.01 -33.84 -20.20
N PHE A 10 -33.02 -35.08 -19.70
CA PHE A 10 -33.59 -35.37 -18.38
C PHE A 10 -32.81 -34.70 -17.26
N ALA A 11 -31.47 -34.75 -17.27
CA ALA A 11 -30.62 -34.08 -16.29
C ALA A 11 -30.85 -32.56 -16.28
N ALA A 12 -30.85 -31.92 -17.45
CA ALA A 12 -31.12 -30.48 -17.55
C ALA A 12 -32.51 -30.08 -17.03
N ILE A 13 -33.52 -30.93 -17.20
CA ILE A 13 -34.85 -30.71 -16.60
C ILE A 13 -34.78 -30.91 -15.08
N TYR A 14 -34.19 -32.01 -14.61
CA TYR A 14 -34.03 -32.33 -13.19
C TYR A 14 -33.33 -31.20 -12.42
N ASP A 15 -32.19 -30.72 -12.94
CA ASP A 15 -31.37 -29.66 -12.34
C ASP A 15 -32.04 -28.28 -12.37
N SER A 16 -33.14 -28.12 -13.12
CA SER A 16 -33.97 -26.91 -13.18
C SER A 16 -35.18 -26.95 -12.25
N LEU A 17 -35.51 -28.11 -11.67
CA LEU A 17 -36.59 -28.24 -10.70
C LEU A 17 -36.14 -27.77 -9.31
N PRO A 18 -37.04 -27.14 -8.51
CA PRO A 18 -36.82 -26.93 -7.08
C PRO A 18 -36.56 -28.25 -6.34
N ALA A 19 -35.87 -28.20 -5.19
CA ALA A 19 -35.50 -29.39 -4.41
C ALA A 19 -36.69 -30.31 -4.10
N ASP A 20 -37.82 -29.76 -3.64
CA ASP A 20 -39.05 -30.51 -3.37
C ASP A 20 -39.59 -31.24 -4.61
N ALA A 21 -39.48 -30.61 -5.78
CA ALA A 21 -39.91 -31.18 -7.05
C ALA A 21 -38.92 -32.22 -7.59
N GLN A 22 -37.62 -32.03 -7.36
CA GLN A 22 -36.59 -33.05 -7.60
C GLN A 22 -36.86 -34.30 -6.74
N GLN A 23 -37.06 -34.12 -5.44
CA GLN A 23 -37.39 -35.21 -4.51
C GLN A 23 -38.70 -35.91 -4.92
N ALA A 24 -39.76 -35.16 -5.21
CA ALA A 24 -41.03 -35.73 -5.66
C ALA A 24 -40.89 -36.49 -7.00
N LEU A 25 -40.05 -36.02 -7.92
CA LEU A 25 -39.74 -36.71 -9.18
C LEU A 25 -38.97 -38.02 -8.94
N VAL A 26 -37.98 -38.00 -8.04
CA VAL A 26 -37.26 -39.21 -7.62
C VAL A 26 -38.22 -40.21 -6.99
N GLU A 27 -38.98 -39.80 -5.98
CA GLU A 27 -39.85 -40.68 -5.18
C GLU A 27 -41.02 -41.25 -5.99
N LYS A 28 -41.73 -40.42 -6.75
CA LYS A 28 -42.97 -40.82 -7.44
C LYS A 28 -42.74 -41.45 -8.81
N HIS A 29 -41.61 -41.16 -9.46
CA HIS A 29 -41.36 -41.63 -10.82
C HIS A 29 -40.07 -42.45 -10.96
N LEU A 30 -38.92 -42.01 -10.42
CA LEU A 30 -37.66 -42.74 -10.63
C LEU A 30 -37.53 -44.00 -9.77
N ILE A 31 -37.92 -43.96 -8.49
CA ILE A 31 -37.87 -45.12 -7.59
C ILE A 31 -38.78 -46.26 -8.09
N PRO A 32 -40.05 -46.03 -8.50
CA PRO A 32 -40.89 -47.09 -9.06
C PRO A 32 -40.35 -47.71 -10.36
N LEU A 33 -39.59 -46.96 -11.17
CA LEU A 33 -38.94 -47.51 -12.36
C LEU A 33 -37.86 -48.54 -12.01
N LEU A 34 -37.19 -48.43 -10.85
CA LEU A 34 -36.20 -49.42 -10.41
C LEU A 34 -36.80 -50.83 -10.22
N ASN A 35 -38.11 -50.93 -9.92
CA ASN A 35 -38.83 -52.21 -9.83
C ASN A 35 -39.03 -52.89 -11.20
N HIS A 36 -38.94 -52.12 -12.29
CA HIS A 36 -39.15 -52.59 -13.66
C HIS A 36 -37.83 -52.82 -14.43
N VAL A 37 -36.70 -52.44 -13.83
CA VAL A 37 -35.34 -52.69 -14.35
C VAL A 37 -34.94 -54.14 -14.07
N ASP A 38 -34.12 -54.73 -14.95
CA ASP A 38 -33.64 -56.10 -14.74
C ASP A 38 -32.85 -56.25 -13.42
N LYS A 39 -32.94 -57.44 -12.81
CA LYS A 39 -32.35 -57.73 -11.49
C LYS A 39 -30.85 -57.42 -11.40
N THR A 40 -30.12 -57.50 -12.52
CA THR A 40 -28.67 -57.24 -12.57
C THR A 40 -28.38 -55.75 -12.49
N ARG A 41 -29.06 -54.93 -13.30
CA ARG A 41 -28.96 -53.46 -13.25
C ARG A 41 -29.51 -52.90 -11.93
N TYR A 42 -30.64 -53.41 -11.43
CA TYR A 42 -31.17 -53.03 -10.12
C TYR A 42 -30.13 -53.23 -9.00
N LYS A 43 -29.52 -54.41 -8.91
CA LYS A 43 -28.45 -54.69 -7.93
C LYS A 43 -27.26 -53.75 -8.09
N LYS A 44 -26.88 -53.39 -9.31
CA LYS A 44 -25.79 -52.44 -9.58
C LYS A 44 -26.12 -51.01 -9.10
N VAL A 45 -27.36 -50.54 -9.32
CA VAL A 45 -27.81 -49.22 -8.84
C VAL A 45 -27.85 -49.18 -7.32
N ILE A 46 -28.47 -50.17 -6.67
CA ILE A 46 -28.51 -50.25 -5.20
C ILE A 46 -27.10 -50.39 -4.61
N GLY A 47 -26.21 -51.20 -5.20
CA GLY A 47 -24.82 -51.30 -4.77
C GLY A 47 -24.07 -49.96 -4.86
N THR A 48 -24.30 -49.20 -5.93
CA THR A 48 -23.76 -47.83 -6.07
C THR A 48 -24.32 -46.89 -5.00
N ALA A 49 -25.64 -46.92 -4.76
CA ALA A 49 -26.29 -46.08 -3.75
C ALA A 49 -25.80 -46.42 -2.31
N VAL A 50 -25.63 -47.69 -1.98
CA VAL A 50 -25.05 -48.13 -0.69
C VAL A 50 -23.60 -47.67 -0.56
N ARG A 51 -22.81 -47.74 -1.63
CA ARG A 51 -21.42 -47.23 -1.64
C ARG A 51 -21.37 -45.72 -1.46
N LEU A 52 -22.26 -44.97 -2.09
CA LEU A 52 -22.39 -43.52 -1.90
C LEU A 52 -22.83 -43.17 -0.48
N LYS A 53 -23.83 -43.87 0.08
CA LYS A 53 -24.26 -43.71 1.48
C LYS A 53 -23.11 -44.00 2.44
N LYS A 54 -22.30 -45.03 2.17
CA LYS A 54 -21.11 -45.34 2.99
C LYS A 54 -20.01 -44.28 2.86
N ARG A 55 -19.79 -43.72 1.66
CA ARG A 55 -18.82 -42.63 1.44
C ARG A 55 -19.16 -41.36 2.23
N HIS A 56 -20.45 -41.03 2.34
CA HIS A 56 -20.95 -39.84 3.05
C HIS A 56 -21.48 -40.17 4.46
N ALA A 57 -21.11 -41.32 5.02
CA ALA A 57 -21.45 -41.65 6.40
C ALA A 57 -20.60 -40.81 7.35
N GLY A 58 -21.25 -40.00 8.20
CA GLY A 58 -20.57 -39.05 9.08
C GLY A 58 -20.24 -37.71 8.41
N LEU A 59 -20.90 -37.35 7.30
CA LEU A 59 -20.84 -36.01 6.72
C LEU A 59 -21.33 -34.96 7.75
N PRO A 60 -20.50 -33.98 8.15
CA PRO A 60 -20.95 -32.87 9.00
C PRO A 60 -22.06 -32.07 8.34
N SER A 61 -22.96 -31.50 9.16
CA SER A 61 -24.07 -30.69 8.66
C SER A 61 -23.70 -29.21 8.72
N LEU A 62 -23.49 -28.59 7.57
CA LEU A 62 -23.21 -27.15 7.46
C LEU A 62 -24.49 -26.31 7.55
N ASP A 63 -25.20 -26.40 8.68
CA ASP A 63 -26.37 -25.57 8.96
C ASP A 63 -25.94 -24.15 9.35
N LEU A 64 -25.63 -23.35 8.33
CA LEU A 64 -25.34 -21.92 8.43
C LEU A 64 -26.44 -21.14 9.15
N LYS A 65 -27.70 -21.56 9.10
CA LYS A 65 -28.80 -20.87 9.79
C LYS A 65 -28.74 -21.13 11.29
N ALA A 66 -28.53 -22.38 11.70
CA ALA A 66 -28.32 -22.71 13.11
C ALA A 66 -27.07 -22.03 13.66
N LYS A 67 -25.95 -22.08 12.92
CA LYS A 67 -24.70 -21.41 13.32
C LYS A 67 -24.86 -19.90 13.44
N LYS A 68 -25.57 -19.26 12.51
CA LYS A 68 -25.86 -17.84 12.60
C LYS A 68 -26.67 -17.48 13.85
N ILE A 69 -27.69 -18.27 14.22
CA ILE A 69 -28.47 -18.03 15.45
C ILE A 69 -27.59 -18.16 16.71
N GLU A 70 -26.67 -19.14 16.74
CA GLU A 70 -25.71 -19.33 17.84
C GLU A 70 -24.78 -18.11 17.99
N ILE A 71 -24.14 -17.69 16.90
CA ILE A 71 -23.19 -16.59 16.87
C ILE A 71 -23.87 -15.22 17.10
N ASP A 72 -25.01 -14.96 16.46
CA ASP A 72 -25.79 -13.73 16.67
C ASP A 72 -26.19 -13.59 18.16
N ALA A 73 -26.49 -14.69 18.86
CA ALA A 73 -26.79 -14.68 20.29
C ALA A 73 -25.57 -14.34 21.18
N LEU A 74 -24.38 -14.86 20.83
CA LEU A 74 -23.13 -14.52 21.53
C LEU A 74 -22.75 -13.03 21.33
N LEU A 75 -22.88 -12.53 20.10
CA LEU A 75 -22.68 -11.12 19.75
C LEU A 75 -23.68 -10.20 20.48
N ASP A 76 -24.93 -10.63 20.63
CA ASP A 76 -25.95 -9.91 21.40
C ASP A 76 -25.62 -9.84 22.90
N GLU A 77 -25.06 -10.89 23.50
CA GLU A 77 -24.57 -10.82 24.89
C GLU A 77 -23.28 -10.00 25.01
N LEU A 78 -22.38 -10.03 24.02
CA LEU A 78 -21.20 -9.17 23.95
C LEU A 78 -21.60 -7.67 23.93
N HIS A 79 -22.62 -7.33 23.14
CA HIS A 79 -23.20 -5.98 23.12
C HIS A 79 -23.93 -5.58 24.41
N LYS A 80 -24.48 -6.54 25.16
CA LYS A 80 -25.07 -6.28 26.50
C LYS A 80 -23.97 -6.09 27.55
N ASP A 81 -22.90 -6.88 27.53
CA ASP A 81 -21.75 -6.76 28.44
C ASP A 81 -21.03 -5.41 28.26
N ALA A 82 -20.82 -4.97 27.02
CA ALA A 82 -20.27 -3.65 26.72
C ALA A 82 -21.10 -2.50 27.35
N LYS A 83 -22.42 -2.67 27.48
CA LYS A 83 -23.32 -1.70 28.14
C LYS A 83 -23.35 -1.85 29.67
N ARG A 84 -23.27 -3.08 30.20
CA ARG A 84 -23.27 -3.36 31.64
C ARG A 84 -21.97 -2.95 32.33
N SER A 85 -20.83 -3.20 31.70
CA SER A 85 -19.49 -2.88 32.24
C SER A 85 -19.29 -1.38 32.51
N PHE A 86 -19.96 -0.50 31.76
CA PHE A 86 -20.01 0.94 32.04
C PHE A 86 -20.62 1.28 33.41
N VAL A 87 -21.48 0.41 33.96
CA VAL A 87 -22.20 0.59 35.24
C VAL A 87 -21.43 -0.03 36.43
N LYS A 88 -20.13 -0.31 36.26
CA LYS A 88 -19.18 -0.92 37.24
C LYS A 88 -19.33 -2.43 37.47
N GLU A 89 -20.02 -3.17 36.61
CA GLU A 89 -19.92 -4.63 36.59
C GLU A 89 -18.60 -5.08 35.94
N ARG A 90 -18.05 -6.22 36.36
CA ARG A 90 -16.86 -6.80 35.72
C ARG A 90 -17.26 -7.29 34.33
N SER A 91 -16.62 -6.76 33.28
CA SER A 91 -16.85 -7.19 31.91
C SER A 91 -16.51 -8.66 31.70
N HIS A 92 -17.40 -9.39 31.04
CA HIS A 92 -17.21 -10.77 30.57
C HIS A 92 -16.75 -10.82 29.09
N LYS A 93 -16.42 -9.66 28.48
CA LYS A 93 -15.99 -9.53 27.07
C LYS A 93 -15.00 -10.60 26.60
N HIS A 94 -13.96 -10.91 27.38
CA HIS A 94 -12.95 -11.88 26.98
C HIS A 94 -13.50 -13.32 26.89
N GLU A 95 -14.37 -13.71 27.82
CA GLU A 95 -15.00 -15.05 27.83
C GLU A 95 -15.95 -15.21 26.63
N LEU A 96 -16.79 -14.20 26.37
CA LEU A 96 -17.71 -14.18 25.23
C LEU A 96 -16.99 -14.15 23.87
N LEU A 97 -15.89 -13.40 23.76
CA LEU A 97 -15.04 -13.41 22.57
C LEU A 97 -14.40 -14.78 22.36
N ASN A 98 -13.87 -15.40 23.41
CA ASN A 98 -13.26 -16.73 23.32
C ASN A 98 -14.29 -17.79 22.92
N GLU A 99 -15.48 -17.79 23.54
CA GLU A 99 -16.57 -18.70 23.18
C GLU A 99 -17.01 -18.52 21.72
N THR A 100 -17.09 -17.27 21.24
CA THR A 100 -17.41 -16.98 19.83
C THR A 100 -16.34 -17.51 18.88
N VAL A 101 -15.05 -17.25 19.16
CA VAL A 101 -13.92 -17.71 18.31
C VAL A 101 -13.76 -19.23 18.37
N GLU A 102 -13.91 -19.85 19.53
CA GLU A 102 -13.92 -21.31 19.70
C GLU A 102 -15.09 -21.95 18.94
N SER A 103 -16.27 -21.34 18.97
CA SER A 103 -17.45 -21.76 18.22
C SER A 103 -17.23 -21.72 16.69
N LEU A 104 -16.52 -20.70 16.19
CA LEU A 104 -16.16 -20.58 14.77
C LEU A 104 -15.05 -21.57 14.37
N THR A 105 -13.97 -21.66 15.14
CA THR A 105 -12.81 -22.51 14.82
C THR A 105 -13.11 -24.01 14.87
N ASN A 106 -13.97 -24.45 15.79
CA ASN A 106 -14.50 -25.82 15.76
C ASN A 106 -15.26 -26.12 14.45
N TRP A 107 -16.03 -25.14 13.95
CA TRP A 107 -16.81 -25.29 12.73
C TRP A 107 -15.94 -25.28 11.45
N LEU A 108 -14.76 -24.65 11.48
CA LEU A 108 -13.78 -24.74 10.39
C LEU A 108 -13.39 -26.20 10.08
N SER A 109 -13.22 -27.04 11.10
CA SER A 109 -12.90 -28.46 10.89
C SER A 109 -14.02 -29.23 10.16
N ASP A 110 -15.28 -28.89 10.42
CA ASP A 110 -16.44 -29.47 9.75
C ASP A 110 -16.52 -29.02 8.28
N ILE A 111 -16.35 -27.72 8.03
CA ILE A 111 -16.33 -27.12 6.69
C ILE A 111 -15.21 -27.76 5.84
N TRP A 112 -13.99 -27.84 6.39
CA TRP A 112 -12.85 -28.44 5.69
C TRP A 112 -13.11 -29.93 5.38
N SER A 113 -13.67 -30.69 6.32
CA SER A 113 -13.99 -32.11 6.10
C SER A 113 -15.04 -32.32 5.01
N VAL A 114 -16.10 -31.50 4.96
CA VAL A 114 -17.15 -31.53 3.93
C VAL A 114 -16.56 -31.29 2.53
N VAL A 115 -15.70 -30.27 2.44
CA VAL A 115 -15.04 -29.85 1.20
C VAL A 115 -14.00 -30.88 0.72
N TYR A 116 -12.98 -31.15 1.52
CA TYR A 116 -11.81 -31.90 1.08
C TYR A 116 -12.01 -33.42 1.16
N GLU A 117 -12.62 -33.92 2.25
CA GLU A 117 -12.74 -35.37 2.46
C GLU A 117 -14.04 -35.97 1.93
N TYR A 118 -15.11 -35.18 1.78
CA TYR A 118 -16.37 -35.64 1.18
C TYR A 118 -16.59 -35.12 -0.25
N ASN A 119 -16.00 -33.97 -0.62
CA ASN A 119 -16.09 -33.38 -1.96
C ASN A 119 -17.53 -33.08 -2.37
N VAL A 120 -18.28 -32.45 -1.46
CA VAL A 120 -19.69 -32.04 -1.63
C VAL A 120 -19.91 -30.62 -1.09
N ASP A 121 -21.05 -30.03 -1.44
CA ASP A 121 -21.57 -28.78 -0.86
C ASP A 121 -20.63 -27.56 -0.88
N PHE A 122 -19.68 -27.51 -1.83
CA PHE A 122 -18.69 -26.44 -2.02
C PHE A 122 -19.25 -25.00 -1.91
N ILE A 123 -20.41 -24.72 -2.52
CA ILE A 123 -21.05 -23.40 -2.48
C ILE A 123 -21.57 -23.07 -1.06
N GLN A 124 -22.09 -24.08 -0.35
CA GLN A 124 -22.54 -23.90 1.04
C GLN A 124 -21.34 -23.71 1.97
N ALA A 125 -20.25 -24.46 1.77
CA ALA A 125 -19.01 -24.31 2.51
C ALA A 125 -18.39 -22.91 2.33
N HIS A 126 -18.35 -22.39 1.09
CA HIS A 126 -17.90 -21.02 0.82
C HIS A 126 -18.74 -19.97 1.55
N ARG A 127 -20.08 -20.09 1.54
CA ARG A 127 -20.97 -19.21 2.32
C ARG A 127 -20.74 -19.29 3.83
N CYS A 128 -20.32 -20.45 4.34
CA CYS A 128 -19.94 -20.59 5.74
C CYS A 128 -18.63 -19.85 6.04
N LEU A 129 -17.64 -19.92 5.14
CA LEU A 129 -16.38 -19.16 5.27
C LEU A 129 -16.60 -17.63 5.19
N VAL A 130 -17.41 -17.18 4.22
CA VAL A 130 -17.85 -15.78 4.11
C VAL A 130 -18.50 -15.29 5.41
N PHE A 131 -19.42 -16.06 5.98
CA PHE A 131 -20.06 -15.72 7.25
C PHE A 131 -19.05 -15.63 8.41
N ILE A 132 -18.01 -16.47 8.44
CA ILE A 132 -16.96 -16.40 9.47
C ILE A 132 -16.17 -15.10 9.33
N VAL A 133 -15.75 -14.71 8.11
CA VAL A 133 -15.06 -13.42 7.88
C VAL A 133 -15.93 -12.24 8.32
N THR A 134 -17.18 -12.16 7.88
CA THR A 134 -18.10 -11.07 8.28
C THR A 134 -18.31 -11.04 9.80
N THR A 135 -18.26 -12.19 10.48
CA THR A 135 -18.33 -12.26 11.95
C THR A 135 -17.07 -11.70 12.60
N LEU A 136 -15.88 -12.05 12.09
CA LEU A 136 -14.59 -11.57 12.63
C LEU A 136 -14.43 -10.05 12.44
N ASP A 137 -14.81 -9.52 11.28
CA ASP A 137 -14.82 -8.07 11.03
C ASP A 137 -15.80 -7.36 11.99
N HIS A 138 -17.04 -7.84 12.13
CA HIS A 138 -18.00 -7.27 13.07
C HIS A 138 -17.48 -7.24 14.52
N ILE A 139 -16.72 -8.26 14.93
CA ILE A 139 -16.04 -8.29 16.25
C ILE A 139 -14.90 -7.26 16.32
N SER A 140 -14.08 -7.14 15.27
CA SER A 140 -12.97 -6.18 15.19
C SER A 140 -13.46 -4.72 15.23
N SER A 141 -14.56 -4.45 14.53
CA SER A 141 -15.21 -3.15 14.37
C SER A 141 -16.11 -2.75 15.55
N ALA A 142 -16.39 -3.65 16.49
CA ALA A 142 -17.18 -3.35 17.69
C ALA A 142 -16.47 -2.34 18.62
N ARG A 143 -17.02 -1.12 18.73
CA ARG A 143 -16.51 0.06 19.50
C ARG A 143 -16.43 -0.11 21.04
N SER A 144 -16.07 -1.29 21.57
CA SER A 144 -16.19 -1.68 22.98
C SER A 144 -14.85 -1.72 23.75
N GLY A 145 -14.12 -0.60 23.81
CA GLY A 145 -12.87 -0.49 24.59
C GLY A 145 -11.66 -1.23 23.97
N CYS A 146 -10.66 -1.59 24.79
CA CYS A 146 -9.40 -2.24 24.36
C CYS A 146 -9.65 -3.37 23.33
N ARG A 147 -9.02 -3.27 22.14
CA ARG A 147 -8.93 -4.37 21.15
C ARG A 147 -7.99 -5.51 21.60
N CYS A 148 -7.30 -5.29 22.71
CA CYS A 148 -6.23 -6.11 23.28
C CYS A 148 -6.63 -7.58 23.49
N SER A 149 -7.86 -7.87 23.94
CA SER A 149 -8.36 -9.24 24.10
C SER A 149 -8.68 -9.96 22.78
N PHE A 150 -8.75 -9.23 21.66
CA PHE A 150 -8.96 -9.77 20.31
C PHE A 150 -7.63 -9.89 19.55
N THR A 151 -6.70 -8.95 19.75
CA THR A 151 -5.37 -8.98 19.12
C THR A 151 -4.37 -9.92 19.79
N GLN A 152 -4.53 -10.22 21.09
CA GLN A 152 -3.62 -11.09 21.87
C GLN A 152 -4.24 -12.44 22.26
N MET A 153 -5.31 -12.87 21.58
CA MET A 153 -5.95 -14.17 21.82
C MET A 153 -5.15 -15.28 21.14
N TYR A 154 -4.60 -16.23 21.89
CA TYR A 154 -3.98 -17.43 21.31
C TYR A 154 -5.04 -18.44 20.89
N ILE A 155 -4.99 -18.88 19.63
CA ILE A 155 -6.02 -19.69 18.96
C ILE A 155 -5.34 -20.88 18.25
N PRO A 156 -5.32 -22.08 18.88
CA PRO A 156 -4.80 -23.28 18.26
C PRO A 156 -5.87 -23.92 17.35
N VAL A 157 -5.65 -23.91 16.03
CA VAL A 157 -6.53 -24.59 15.06
C VAL A 157 -5.83 -25.84 14.53
N THR A 158 -6.45 -27.01 14.66
CA THR A 158 -5.87 -28.28 14.16
C THR A 158 -6.83 -29.01 13.24
N LEU A 159 -6.52 -29.01 11.93
CA LEU A 159 -7.25 -29.77 10.92
C LEU A 159 -6.83 -31.25 10.97
N LYS A 160 -7.80 -32.16 11.06
CA LYS A 160 -7.60 -33.61 11.18
C LYS A 160 -8.47 -34.35 10.17
N ARG A 161 -7.93 -35.42 9.57
CA ARG A 161 -8.72 -36.37 8.76
C ARG A 161 -9.69 -37.15 9.64
N LYS A 162 -10.71 -37.78 9.05
CA LYS A 162 -11.59 -38.79 9.72
C LYS A 162 -10.84 -39.92 10.43
N SER A 163 -9.59 -40.19 10.04
CA SER A 163 -8.71 -41.16 10.71
C SER A 163 -8.08 -40.65 12.01
N GLY A 164 -8.28 -39.38 12.36
CA GLY A 164 -7.59 -38.68 13.45
C GLY A 164 -6.19 -38.15 13.07
N LYS A 165 -5.65 -38.46 11.88
CA LYS A 165 -4.34 -37.93 11.45
C LYS A 165 -4.43 -36.40 11.30
N ARG A 166 -3.59 -35.67 12.04
CA ARG A 166 -3.35 -34.22 11.84
C ARG A 166 -2.84 -33.98 10.42
N ILE A 167 -3.36 -32.95 9.78
CA ILE A 167 -2.97 -32.51 8.43
C ILE A 167 -2.15 -31.23 8.56
N LYS A 168 -2.73 -30.24 9.23
CA LYS A 168 -2.12 -28.94 9.49
C LYS A 168 -2.57 -28.49 10.88
N SER A 169 -1.64 -27.92 11.64
CA SER A 169 -1.95 -27.08 12.79
C SER A 169 -1.53 -25.64 12.48
N PHE A 170 -2.27 -24.71 13.07
CA PHE A 170 -2.01 -23.28 13.08
C PHE A 170 -2.02 -22.83 14.54
N ASP A 171 -0.99 -22.09 14.94
CA ASP A 171 -0.78 -21.61 16.29
C ASP A 171 -0.79 -20.09 16.22
N ILE A 172 -2.00 -19.53 16.25
CA ILE A 172 -2.25 -18.14 15.84
C ILE A 172 -2.38 -17.25 17.07
N THR A 173 -1.71 -16.10 17.05
CA THR A 173 -1.92 -15.03 18.03
C THR A 173 -2.77 -13.92 17.41
N GLY A 174 -3.94 -13.68 18.01
CA GLY A 174 -4.93 -12.70 17.57
C GLY A 174 -6.00 -13.28 16.66
N ALA A 175 -7.27 -13.02 16.96
CA ALA A 175 -8.41 -13.52 16.19
C ALA A 175 -8.55 -12.89 14.79
N HIS A 176 -7.94 -11.73 14.56
CA HIS A 176 -7.77 -11.14 13.22
C HIS A 176 -6.90 -12.04 12.31
N ASN A 177 -5.89 -12.72 12.85
CA ASN A 177 -5.02 -13.58 12.07
C ASN A 177 -5.66 -14.95 11.73
N LEU A 178 -6.89 -15.22 12.17
CA LEU A 178 -7.65 -16.41 11.76
C LEU A 178 -7.93 -16.44 10.24
N GLU A 179 -7.80 -15.29 9.56
CA GLU A 179 -7.78 -15.16 8.10
C GLU A 179 -6.80 -16.12 7.41
N GLU A 180 -5.62 -16.39 7.99
CA GLU A 180 -4.66 -17.37 7.42
C GLU A 180 -5.32 -18.74 7.20
N VAL A 181 -6.09 -19.20 8.19
CA VAL A 181 -6.81 -20.49 8.12
C VAL A 181 -7.93 -20.44 7.08
N LEU A 182 -8.60 -19.29 6.95
CA LEU A 182 -9.69 -19.08 5.99
C LEU A 182 -9.16 -19.10 4.55
N PHE A 183 -8.03 -18.44 4.28
CA PHE A 183 -7.34 -18.49 2.99
C PHE A 183 -6.85 -19.91 2.66
N PHE A 184 -6.25 -20.62 3.61
CA PHE A 184 -5.90 -22.04 3.46
C PHE A 184 -7.13 -22.90 3.08
N MET A 185 -8.25 -22.70 3.76
CA MET A 185 -9.47 -23.46 3.53
C MET A 185 -10.16 -23.10 2.20
N TRP A 186 -10.15 -21.83 1.79
CA TRP A 186 -10.64 -21.44 0.46
C TRP A 186 -9.77 -22.03 -0.65
N ARG A 187 -8.45 -22.07 -0.49
CA ARG A 187 -7.55 -22.73 -1.45
C ARG A 187 -7.90 -24.20 -1.63
N ASP A 188 -7.95 -24.95 -0.52
CA ASP A 188 -8.34 -26.36 -0.52
C ASP A 188 -9.76 -26.56 -1.11
N LEU A 189 -10.68 -25.62 -0.87
CA LEU A 189 -12.01 -25.61 -1.46
C LEU A 189 -11.99 -25.49 -2.98
N PHE A 190 -11.25 -24.51 -3.51
CA PHE A 190 -11.15 -24.33 -4.95
C PHE A 190 -10.42 -25.50 -5.62
N LEU A 191 -9.35 -26.04 -5.02
CA LEU A 191 -8.65 -27.22 -5.53
C LEU A 191 -9.55 -28.47 -5.57
N SER A 192 -10.26 -28.78 -4.48
CA SER A 192 -11.24 -29.89 -4.45
C SER A 192 -12.42 -29.66 -5.42
N LEU A 193 -12.86 -28.41 -5.59
CA LEU A 193 -13.92 -28.05 -6.55
C LEU A 193 -13.46 -28.19 -8.01
N LEU A 194 -12.20 -27.88 -8.32
CA LEU A 194 -11.61 -28.07 -9.66
C LEU A 194 -11.40 -29.57 -9.96
N ALA A 195 -10.95 -30.35 -8.98
CA ALA A 195 -10.71 -31.79 -9.12
C ALA A 195 -12.02 -32.60 -9.21
N PHE A 196 -12.99 -32.35 -8.33
CA PHE A 196 -14.17 -33.22 -8.14
C PHE A 196 -15.52 -32.56 -8.44
N GLY A 197 -15.57 -31.24 -8.59
CA GLY A 197 -16.79 -30.50 -8.87
C GLY A 197 -17.36 -30.76 -10.25
N THR A 198 -18.67 -30.55 -10.39
CA THR A 198 -19.33 -30.50 -11.70
C THR A 198 -18.99 -29.18 -12.41
N GLU A 199 -19.04 -29.15 -13.74
CA GLU A 199 -18.79 -27.93 -14.53
C GLU A 199 -19.70 -26.76 -14.13
N LYS A 200 -20.94 -27.03 -13.70
CA LYS A 200 -21.89 -26.03 -13.16
C LYS A 200 -21.44 -25.43 -11.81
N GLN A 201 -20.67 -26.17 -11.02
CA GLN A 201 -20.08 -25.66 -9.78
C GLN A 201 -18.74 -24.97 -10.06
N LYS A 202 -17.92 -25.47 -11.00
CA LYS A 202 -16.69 -24.77 -11.43
C LYS A 202 -16.99 -23.40 -12.05
N SER A 203 -18.09 -23.26 -12.79
CA SER A 203 -18.54 -21.97 -13.31
C SER A 203 -19.01 -20.98 -12.23
N LYS A 204 -18.99 -21.36 -10.94
CA LYS A 204 -19.22 -20.46 -9.80
C LYS A 204 -17.93 -19.95 -9.15
N ILE A 205 -16.76 -20.45 -9.56
CA ILE A 205 -15.47 -20.00 -9.02
C ILE A 205 -15.28 -18.47 -9.18
N PRO A 206 -15.59 -17.83 -10.33
CA PRO A 206 -15.44 -16.37 -10.46
C PRO A 206 -16.30 -15.58 -9.46
N GLU A 207 -17.58 -15.94 -9.34
CA GLU A 207 -18.54 -15.34 -8.38
C GLU A 207 -18.08 -15.52 -6.92
N MET A 208 -17.46 -16.67 -6.61
CA MET A 208 -16.90 -16.95 -5.29
C MET A 208 -15.55 -16.25 -5.03
N LEU A 209 -14.83 -15.79 -6.07
CA LEU A 209 -13.64 -14.96 -5.92
C LEU A 209 -14.03 -13.47 -5.80
N GLU A 210 -15.04 -13.03 -6.56
CA GLU A 210 -15.70 -11.72 -6.42
C GLU A 210 -16.24 -11.54 -4.99
N GLU A 211 -16.96 -12.53 -4.43
CA GLU A 211 -17.40 -12.51 -3.02
C GLU A 211 -16.25 -12.43 -1.99
N ILE A 212 -15.02 -12.88 -2.32
CA ILE A 212 -13.85 -12.75 -1.42
C ILE A 212 -13.23 -11.36 -1.54
N GLU A 213 -13.14 -10.82 -2.75
CA GLU A 213 -12.60 -9.48 -2.99
C GLU A 213 -13.49 -8.38 -2.41
N ASP A 214 -14.81 -8.47 -2.60
CA ASP A 214 -15.80 -7.56 -2.00
C ASP A 214 -15.66 -7.44 -0.47
N LEU A 215 -15.20 -8.52 0.19
CA LEU A 215 -15.10 -8.62 1.65
C LEU A 215 -13.71 -8.29 2.21
N MET A 216 -12.64 -8.61 1.48
CA MET A 216 -11.27 -8.61 1.99
C MET A 216 -10.24 -7.94 1.07
N GLY A 217 -10.69 -7.40 -0.08
CA GLY A 217 -9.85 -6.80 -1.10
C GLY A 217 -9.08 -7.81 -1.96
N TRP A 218 -8.42 -7.31 -3.01
CA TRP A 218 -7.71 -8.15 -3.98
C TRP A 218 -6.54 -8.95 -3.39
N THR A 219 -5.91 -8.46 -2.31
CA THR A 219 -4.79 -9.15 -1.63
C THR A 219 -5.21 -10.49 -1.02
N ALA A 220 -6.48 -10.63 -0.65
CA ALA A 220 -7.05 -11.91 -0.20
C ALA A 220 -7.02 -12.97 -1.31
N LEU A 221 -7.25 -12.59 -2.58
CA LEU A 221 -7.20 -13.51 -3.71
C LEU A 221 -5.80 -14.11 -3.88
N GLU A 222 -4.77 -13.28 -3.71
CA GLU A 222 -3.39 -13.73 -3.73
C GLU A 222 -3.06 -14.62 -2.51
N ARG A 223 -3.46 -14.24 -1.30
CA ARG A 223 -3.27 -15.07 -0.10
C ARG A 223 -3.98 -16.42 -0.19
N VAL A 224 -5.13 -16.51 -0.87
CA VAL A 224 -5.77 -17.79 -1.21
C VAL A 224 -4.85 -18.66 -2.09
N LEU A 225 -4.17 -18.10 -3.09
CA LEU A 225 -3.21 -18.87 -3.92
C LEU A 225 -2.08 -19.48 -3.06
N TYR A 226 -1.55 -18.72 -2.11
CA TYR A 226 -0.49 -19.16 -1.19
C TYR A 226 -1.00 -19.94 0.04
N GLY A 227 -2.33 -20.12 0.18
CA GLY A 227 -2.95 -20.84 1.28
C GLY A 227 -2.74 -20.17 2.65
N GLY A 228 -2.81 -18.84 2.69
CA GLY A 228 -2.77 -18.02 3.90
C GLY A 228 -1.42 -17.41 4.26
N ARG A 229 -0.31 -17.92 3.70
CA ARG A 229 1.03 -17.34 3.92
C ARG A 229 1.12 -15.92 3.37
N LYS A 230 1.91 -15.05 4.02
CA LYS A 230 2.32 -13.75 3.46
C LYS A 230 2.99 -13.95 2.10
N CYS A 231 2.78 -13.02 1.18
CA CYS A 231 3.40 -13.06 -0.15
C CYS A 231 4.92 -12.75 -0.02
N PRO A 232 5.80 -13.36 -0.84
CA PRO A 232 7.24 -13.08 -0.75
C PRO A 232 7.63 -11.61 -0.95
N HIS A 233 6.80 -10.83 -1.64
CA HIS A 233 7.00 -9.41 -1.90
C HIS A 233 6.37 -8.47 -0.84
N ASP A 234 5.63 -9.02 0.15
CA ASP A 234 5.13 -8.25 1.30
C ASP A 234 6.21 -8.12 2.41
N LEU A 235 7.36 -8.77 2.26
CA LEU A 235 8.41 -8.86 3.29
C LEU A 235 9.40 -7.67 3.29
N ASP A 236 9.41 -6.84 2.25
CA ASP A 236 10.38 -5.74 2.09
C ASP A 236 9.97 -4.45 2.85
N ASP A 237 8.74 -4.36 3.38
CA ASP A 237 8.15 -3.16 4.00
C ASP A 237 8.07 -3.22 5.56
N GLU A 238 8.27 -4.38 6.17
CA GLU A 238 8.32 -4.53 7.64
C GLU A 238 9.80 -4.48 8.08
N ASP A 239 10.21 -3.40 8.77
CA ASP A 239 11.57 -3.23 9.33
C ASP A 239 11.85 -4.35 10.37
N ASP A 240 12.39 -5.47 9.90
CA ASP A 240 12.51 -6.76 10.60
C ASP A 240 13.68 -6.79 11.62
N ASP A 241 13.82 -5.72 12.41
CA ASP A 241 14.86 -5.54 13.44
C ASP A 241 14.65 -6.41 14.70
N ASP A 242 13.50 -7.11 14.82
CA ASP A 242 13.05 -7.84 16.02
C ASP A 242 12.87 -9.37 15.82
N ILE A 243 13.24 -9.97 14.68
CA ILE A 243 13.42 -11.44 14.60
C ILE A 243 14.73 -11.80 15.32
N GLU A 244 14.62 -12.07 16.62
CA GLU A 244 15.71 -12.71 17.38
C GLU A 244 16.04 -14.07 16.73
N ASP A 245 17.33 -14.30 16.47
CA ASP A 245 17.92 -15.54 15.93
C ASP A 245 17.65 -16.75 16.87
N ASP A 246 16.44 -17.30 16.86
CA ASP A 246 16.13 -18.65 17.38
C ASP A 246 16.64 -19.71 16.36
N GLU A 247 17.97 -19.74 16.16
CA GLU A 247 18.70 -20.71 15.31
C GLU A 247 18.57 -22.18 15.79
N ASP A 248 17.91 -22.44 16.92
CA ASP A 248 17.89 -23.74 17.61
C ASP A 248 16.69 -24.67 17.23
N ASP A 249 15.76 -24.25 16.36
CA ASP A 249 14.63 -25.09 15.88
C ASP A 249 14.86 -25.69 14.46
N GLU A 250 16.11 -26.12 14.20
CA GLU A 250 16.61 -26.73 12.94
C GLU A 250 15.95 -28.08 12.56
N ASP A 251 14.98 -28.56 13.35
CA ASP A 251 14.12 -29.73 13.04
C ASP A 251 12.92 -29.39 12.13
N ALA A 252 12.82 -28.14 11.64
CA ALA A 252 11.73 -27.62 10.83
C ALA A 252 11.69 -28.15 9.39
N TYR A 253 11.28 -29.42 9.24
CA TYR A 253 10.71 -30.01 8.02
C TYR A 253 11.34 -29.53 6.70
N THR A 254 12.55 -30.03 6.42
CA THR A 254 12.81 -30.52 5.06
C THR A 254 11.87 -31.71 4.82
N ASP A 255 10.58 -31.41 4.62
CA ASP A 255 9.66 -32.34 3.97
C ASP A 255 10.36 -32.72 2.67
N GLU A 256 10.64 -34.03 2.55
CA GLU A 256 11.15 -34.61 1.31
C GLU A 256 10.29 -34.08 0.16
N GLU A 257 10.88 -33.82 -1.01
CA GLU A 257 10.15 -33.40 -2.21
C GLU A 257 9.19 -34.52 -2.64
N ASP A 258 8.05 -34.60 -1.93
CA ASP A 258 7.02 -35.61 -1.99
C ASP A 258 6.30 -35.35 -3.32
N VAL A 259 6.87 -35.93 -4.37
CA VAL A 259 6.62 -35.66 -5.80
C VAL A 259 5.14 -35.32 -5.99
N GLU A 260 4.84 -34.02 -6.10
CA GLU A 260 3.46 -33.55 -6.13
C GLU A 260 2.75 -34.27 -7.29
N ASP A 261 1.74 -35.09 -6.96
CA ASP A 261 0.98 -35.84 -7.97
C ASP A 261 0.60 -34.88 -9.11
N ASP A 262 0.94 -35.22 -10.36
CA ASP A 262 0.77 -34.34 -11.54
C ASP A 262 -0.65 -33.72 -11.64
N GLU A 263 -1.65 -34.39 -11.08
CA GLU A 263 -3.02 -33.88 -10.96
C GLU A 263 -3.11 -32.61 -10.10
N SER A 264 -2.46 -32.56 -8.94
CA SER A 264 -2.45 -31.42 -8.00
C SER A 264 -1.92 -30.16 -8.68
N PHE A 265 -0.82 -30.29 -9.43
CA PHE A 265 -0.22 -29.20 -10.20
C PHE A 265 -1.21 -28.62 -11.22
N ILE A 266 -1.97 -29.47 -11.92
CA ILE A 266 -2.99 -29.02 -12.90
C ILE A 266 -4.11 -28.21 -12.22
N GLN A 267 -4.57 -28.62 -11.03
CA GLN A 267 -5.62 -27.88 -10.32
C GLN A 267 -5.09 -26.54 -9.76
N THR A 268 -3.88 -26.52 -9.22
CA THR A 268 -3.21 -25.28 -8.74
C THR A 268 -3.01 -24.28 -9.89
N TRP A 269 -2.60 -24.75 -11.07
CA TRP A 269 -2.51 -23.92 -12.27
C TRP A 269 -3.87 -23.38 -12.74
N GLN A 270 -4.93 -24.19 -12.68
CA GLN A 270 -6.29 -23.73 -12.99
C GLN A 270 -6.80 -22.68 -11.99
N LEU A 271 -6.55 -22.87 -10.69
CA LEU A 271 -6.90 -21.89 -9.66
C LEU A 271 -6.16 -20.57 -9.85
N ARG A 272 -4.84 -20.62 -10.09
CA ARG A 272 -4.01 -19.47 -10.43
C ARG A 272 -4.60 -18.66 -11.59
N LYS A 273 -5.09 -19.33 -12.64
CA LYS A 273 -5.75 -18.65 -13.78
C LYS A 273 -7.06 -17.96 -13.43
N TYR A 274 -7.89 -18.55 -12.57
CA TYR A 274 -9.11 -17.86 -12.10
C TYR A 274 -8.76 -16.64 -11.25
N ILE A 275 -7.81 -16.77 -10.31
CA ILE A 275 -7.34 -15.67 -9.46
C ILE A 275 -6.72 -14.54 -10.31
N GLN A 276 -5.78 -14.86 -11.19
CA GLN A 276 -5.15 -13.91 -12.11
C GLN A 276 -6.20 -13.20 -12.97
N SER A 277 -7.16 -13.93 -13.56
CA SER A 277 -8.23 -13.32 -14.36
C SER A 277 -9.11 -12.35 -13.56
N THR A 278 -9.35 -12.61 -12.27
CA THR A 278 -10.09 -11.71 -11.38
C THR A 278 -9.24 -10.48 -11.02
N MET A 279 -7.99 -10.69 -10.59
CA MET A 279 -7.04 -9.61 -10.28
C MET A 279 -6.77 -8.70 -11.48
N THR A 280 -6.67 -9.23 -12.70
CA THR A 280 -6.55 -8.44 -13.94
C THR A 280 -7.83 -7.63 -14.21
N ALA A 281 -9.02 -8.15 -13.90
CA ALA A 281 -10.25 -7.38 -14.03
C ALA A 281 -10.29 -6.20 -13.04
N ILE A 282 -9.82 -6.40 -11.80
CA ILE A 282 -9.68 -5.35 -10.78
C ILE A 282 -8.64 -4.30 -11.20
N PHE A 283 -7.47 -4.73 -11.69
CA PHE A 283 -6.44 -3.82 -12.21
C PHE A 283 -6.97 -2.94 -13.35
N LYS A 284 -7.83 -3.50 -14.21
CA LYS A 284 -8.48 -2.79 -15.30
C LYS A 284 -9.50 -1.73 -14.85
N LEU A 285 -9.92 -1.76 -13.59
CA LEU A 285 -10.79 -0.74 -12.98
C LEU A 285 -10.00 0.26 -12.13
N THR A 286 -9.08 -0.23 -11.30
CA THR A 286 -8.29 0.54 -10.34
C THR A 286 -6.85 0.02 -10.33
N PRO A 287 -5.98 0.46 -11.24
CA PRO A 287 -4.59 0.04 -11.25
C PRO A 287 -3.85 0.58 -10.02
N SER A 288 -2.91 -0.21 -9.51
CA SER A 288 -1.98 0.19 -8.45
C SER A 288 -0.68 -0.58 -8.59
N LEU A 289 0.42 0.00 -8.10
CA LEU A 289 1.75 -0.62 -8.16
C LEU A 289 1.77 -2.02 -7.49
N ARG A 290 1.16 -2.16 -6.31
CA ARG A 290 1.11 -3.44 -5.59
C ARG A 290 0.34 -4.52 -6.36
N LEU A 291 -0.82 -4.18 -6.92
CA LEU A 291 -1.62 -5.14 -7.71
C LEU A 291 -0.91 -5.53 -9.01
N TYR A 292 -0.19 -4.60 -9.64
CA TYR A 292 0.67 -4.88 -10.78
C TYR A 292 1.79 -5.89 -10.42
N SER A 293 2.57 -5.60 -9.38
CA SER A 293 3.65 -6.50 -8.92
C SER A 293 3.13 -7.88 -8.52
N ALA A 294 1.99 -7.96 -7.83
CA ALA A 294 1.34 -9.21 -7.47
C ALA A 294 0.87 -10.00 -8.71
N LEU A 295 0.30 -9.35 -9.71
CA LEU A 295 -0.10 -9.99 -10.97
C LEU A 295 1.09 -10.56 -11.74
N VAL A 296 2.21 -9.82 -11.83
CA VAL A 296 3.44 -10.28 -12.49
C VAL A 296 4.05 -11.45 -11.71
N ALA A 297 4.14 -11.36 -10.37
CA ALA A 297 4.70 -12.40 -9.50
C ALA A 297 3.85 -13.69 -9.43
N THR A 298 2.51 -13.56 -9.54
CA THR A 298 1.60 -14.71 -9.54
C THR A 298 1.32 -15.28 -10.94
N SER A 299 1.77 -14.64 -12.01
CA SER A 299 1.57 -15.15 -13.36
C SER A 299 2.32 -16.46 -13.63
N THR A 300 1.82 -17.24 -14.57
CA THR A 300 2.55 -18.37 -15.17
C THR A 300 3.44 -17.95 -16.34
N ASP A 301 3.24 -16.75 -16.85
CA ASP A 301 3.98 -16.12 -17.94
C ASP A 301 4.10 -14.61 -17.62
N PRO A 302 5.08 -14.23 -16.78
CA PRO A 302 5.24 -12.86 -16.30
C PRO A 302 5.41 -11.87 -17.45
N GLU A 303 6.24 -12.17 -18.44
CA GLU A 303 6.52 -11.31 -19.60
C GLU A 303 5.25 -10.99 -20.40
N SER A 304 4.44 -12.01 -20.73
CA SER A 304 3.16 -11.78 -21.44
C SER A 304 2.11 -11.06 -20.59
N THR A 305 2.23 -11.12 -19.25
CA THR A 305 1.29 -10.48 -18.33
C THR A 305 1.64 -9.01 -18.14
N GLU A 306 2.93 -8.72 -17.96
CA GLU A 306 3.53 -7.39 -18.01
C GLU A 306 3.12 -6.66 -19.29
N GLU A 307 3.30 -7.27 -20.48
CA GLU A 307 2.89 -6.68 -21.76
C GLU A 307 1.39 -6.34 -21.80
N GLU A 308 0.49 -7.25 -21.38
CA GLU A 308 -0.97 -6.99 -21.35
C GLU A 308 -1.35 -5.86 -20.37
N LEU A 309 -0.72 -5.84 -19.19
CA LEU A 309 -1.01 -4.82 -18.16
C LEU A 309 -0.51 -3.45 -18.58
N MET A 310 0.66 -3.36 -19.23
CA MET A 310 1.25 -2.12 -19.71
C MET A 310 0.51 -1.57 -20.94
N GLU A 311 0.08 -2.42 -21.89
CA GLU A 311 -0.80 -2.01 -23.00
C GLU A 311 -2.10 -1.38 -22.46
N TYR A 312 -2.72 -2.04 -21.47
CA TYR A 312 -3.94 -1.50 -20.87
C TYR A 312 -3.70 -0.21 -20.07
N LEU A 313 -2.58 -0.13 -19.35
CA LEU A 313 -2.21 1.05 -18.57
C LEU A 313 -2.02 2.28 -19.46
N GLU A 314 -1.41 2.15 -20.64
CA GLU A 314 -1.21 3.27 -21.58
C GLU A 314 -2.54 3.94 -21.98
N ASP A 315 -3.56 3.11 -22.23
CA ASP A 315 -4.93 3.48 -22.60
C ASP A 315 -5.65 4.24 -21.45
N ILE A 316 -5.52 3.77 -20.21
CA ILE A 316 -6.25 4.33 -19.06
C ILE A 316 -5.49 5.37 -18.24
N ALA A 317 -4.15 5.47 -18.34
CA ALA A 317 -3.27 6.35 -17.55
C ALA A 317 -3.78 7.80 -17.46
N LYS A 318 -4.42 8.27 -18.54
CA LYS A 318 -4.84 9.67 -18.75
C LYS A 318 -6.28 9.94 -18.28
N SER A 319 -6.98 8.97 -17.70
CA SER A 319 -8.43 9.02 -17.41
C SER A 319 -8.82 9.78 -16.14
N CYS A 320 -8.08 9.61 -15.03
CA CYS A 320 -8.32 10.28 -13.75
C CYS A 320 -7.03 10.43 -12.93
N PRO A 321 -7.02 11.28 -11.87
CA PRO A 321 -5.85 11.47 -11.00
C PRO A 321 -5.31 10.21 -10.34
N GLU A 322 -6.18 9.32 -9.84
CA GLU A 322 -5.82 8.03 -9.23
C GLU A 322 -5.00 7.17 -10.19
N THR A 323 -5.58 6.89 -11.36
CA THR A 323 -4.96 6.09 -12.41
C THR A 323 -3.70 6.74 -12.97
N PHE A 324 -3.64 8.08 -13.03
CA PHE A 324 -2.43 8.80 -13.44
C PHE A 324 -1.29 8.66 -12.43
N ALA A 325 -1.59 8.70 -11.12
CA ALA A 325 -0.61 8.49 -10.06
C ALA A 325 -0.07 7.04 -10.09
N ALA A 326 -0.97 6.06 -10.15
CA ALA A 326 -0.59 4.64 -10.28
C ALA A 326 0.23 4.36 -11.54
N ALA A 327 -0.12 4.98 -12.67
CA ALA A 327 0.67 4.86 -13.90
C ALA A 327 2.10 5.38 -13.72
N LEU A 328 2.29 6.55 -13.10
CA LEU A 328 3.63 7.07 -12.82
C LEU A 328 4.46 6.16 -11.91
N GLU A 329 3.83 5.47 -10.95
CA GLU A 329 4.52 4.49 -10.09
C GLU A 329 4.92 3.23 -10.86
N ILE A 330 4.05 2.70 -11.71
CA ILE A 330 4.33 1.51 -12.51
C ILE A 330 5.39 1.79 -13.58
N TYR A 331 5.27 2.88 -14.36
CA TYR A 331 6.33 3.25 -15.31
C TYR A 331 7.65 3.59 -14.61
N ALA A 332 7.64 4.01 -13.34
CA ALA A 332 8.86 4.20 -12.55
C ALA A 332 9.47 2.87 -12.08
N LEU A 333 8.67 1.85 -11.78
CA LEU A 333 9.17 0.50 -11.51
C LEU A 333 9.84 -0.10 -12.76
N GLU A 334 9.25 0.13 -13.94
CA GLU A 334 9.76 -0.38 -15.22
C GLU A 334 10.84 0.50 -15.90
N ASP A 335 11.38 1.48 -15.18
CA ASP A 335 12.41 2.43 -15.66
C ASP A 335 12.04 3.22 -16.95
N ASP A 336 10.76 3.23 -17.39
CA ASP A 336 10.31 3.89 -18.63
C ASP A 336 10.24 5.42 -18.49
N THR A 337 11.41 6.01 -18.66
CA THR A 337 11.60 7.45 -18.63
C THR A 337 10.86 8.19 -19.76
N GLU A 338 10.62 7.54 -20.91
CA GLU A 338 10.03 8.21 -22.07
C GLU A 338 8.51 8.39 -21.90
N GLU A 339 7.77 7.36 -21.47
CA GLU A 339 6.33 7.51 -21.23
C GLU A 339 6.03 8.31 -19.95
N ILE A 340 6.87 8.22 -18.90
CA ILE A 340 6.77 9.15 -17.75
C ILE A 340 6.84 10.61 -18.24
N MET A 341 7.79 10.94 -19.12
CA MET A 341 7.96 12.29 -19.64
C MET A 341 6.78 12.71 -20.54
N SER A 342 6.29 11.81 -21.39
CA SER A 342 5.08 11.96 -22.22
C SER A 342 3.85 12.29 -21.36
N LEU A 343 3.62 11.52 -20.30
CA LEU A 343 2.53 11.70 -19.33
C LEU A 343 2.63 13.03 -18.58
N LEU A 344 3.81 13.40 -18.08
CA LEU A 344 4.00 14.65 -17.33
C LEU A 344 3.84 15.89 -18.22
N ASP A 345 4.34 15.88 -19.46
CA ASP A 345 4.22 17.03 -20.35
C ASP A 345 2.78 17.23 -20.89
N SER A 346 1.95 16.18 -20.91
CA SER A 346 0.57 16.23 -21.39
C SER A 346 -0.50 16.33 -20.28
N HIS A 347 -0.32 15.63 -19.16
CA HIS A 347 -1.36 15.41 -18.14
C HIS A 347 -0.94 15.73 -16.69
N SER A 348 0.19 16.40 -16.45
CA SER A 348 0.61 16.83 -15.09
C SER A 348 -0.39 17.73 -14.33
N HIS A 349 -1.46 18.20 -14.97
CA HIS A 349 -2.58 18.89 -14.32
C HIS A 349 -3.50 17.95 -13.53
N LEU A 350 -3.42 16.62 -13.74
CA LEU A 350 -4.14 15.62 -12.95
C LEU A 350 -3.50 15.37 -11.57
N LEU A 351 -2.22 15.73 -11.40
CA LEU A 351 -1.48 15.54 -10.15
C LEU A 351 -1.97 16.46 -9.03
N ARG A 352 -2.23 15.87 -7.88
CA ARG A 352 -2.62 16.57 -6.65
C ARG A 352 -1.46 16.56 -5.65
N PRO A 353 -1.50 17.42 -4.61
CA PRO A 353 -0.49 17.41 -3.56
C PRO A 353 -0.29 16.07 -2.83
N ARG A 354 -1.30 15.18 -2.83
CA ARG A 354 -1.22 13.83 -2.23
C ARG A 354 -0.47 12.83 -3.09
N ASP A 355 -0.51 12.99 -4.42
CA ASP A 355 0.15 12.10 -5.39
C ASP A 355 1.67 12.39 -5.50
N ALA A 356 2.24 13.03 -4.47
CA ALA A 356 3.65 13.41 -4.42
C ALA A 356 4.63 12.22 -4.34
N PRO A 357 4.35 11.11 -3.63
CA PRO A 357 5.23 9.92 -3.64
C PRO A 357 5.39 9.33 -5.05
N ALA A 358 4.28 9.13 -5.77
CA ALA A 358 4.27 8.70 -7.17
C ALA A 358 5.14 9.60 -8.05
N LEU A 359 4.98 10.93 -7.93
CA LEU A 359 5.80 11.89 -8.68
C LEU A 359 7.27 11.88 -8.25
N GLN A 360 7.59 11.63 -6.97
CA GLN A 360 8.96 11.52 -6.46
C GLN A 360 9.67 10.28 -6.99
N ALA A 361 8.98 9.13 -7.06
CA ALA A 361 9.49 7.91 -7.69
C ALA A 361 9.79 8.16 -9.17
N ALA A 362 8.79 8.61 -9.94
CA ALA A 362 8.93 8.92 -11.36
C ALA A 362 10.06 9.94 -11.64
N VAL A 363 10.14 11.04 -10.87
CA VAL A 363 11.21 12.05 -11.03
C VAL A 363 12.60 11.50 -10.66
N SER A 364 12.69 10.53 -9.74
CA SER A 364 13.96 9.86 -9.43
C SER A 364 14.47 9.05 -10.61
N ILE A 365 13.58 8.35 -11.33
CA ILE A 365 13.90 7.62 -12.56
C ILE A 365 14.30 8.59 -13.68
N ILE A 366 13.50 9.63 -13.95
CA ILE A 366 13.83 10.68 -14.94
C ILE A 366 15.21 11.32 -14.67
N ALA A 367 15.58 11.48 -13.39
CA ALA A 367 16.85 12.08 -12.98
C ALA A 367 18.09 11.20 -13.31
N THR A 368 17.91 9.89 -13.50
CA THR A 368 18.99 8.99 -13.96
C THR A 368 19.37 9.30 -15.41
N ASN A 369 18.39 9.65 -16.25
CA ASN A 369 18.58 9.93 -17.66
C ASN A 369 19.20 11.33 -17.88
N PRO A 370 20.41 11.44 -18.46
CA PRO A 370 21.10 12.72 -18.63
C PRO A 370 20.35 13.74 -19.50
N PHE A 371 19.47 13.30 -20.41
CA PHE A 371 18.70 14.19 -21.27
C PHE A 371 17.59 14.91 -20.51
N TYR A 372 16.93 14.22 -19.57
CA TYR A 372 15.81 14.74 -18.79
C TYR A 372 16.20 15.23 -17.39
N GLN A 373 17.43 14.99 -16.92
CA GLN A 373 17.96 15.49 -15.65
C GLN A 373 17.67 16.99 -15.37
N SER A 374 17.76 17.86 -16.39
CA SER A 374 17.42 19.29 -16.24
C SER A 374 15.94 19.52 -15.92
N ARG A 375 15.04 18.70 -16.49
CA ARG A 375 13.60 18.73 -16.28
C ARG A 375 13.23 18.17 -14.90
N ALA A 376 13.82 17.04 -14.50
CA ALA A 376 13.69 16.49 -13.15
C ALA A 376 14.07 17.54 -12.07
N LEU A 377 15.23 18.19 -12.22
CA LEU A 377 15.68 19.26 -11.32
C LEU A 377 14.71 20.46 -11.25
N GLN A 378 14.03 20.81 -12.36
CA GLN A 378 13.01 21.86 -12.38
C GLN A 378 11.73 21.44 -11.65
N ILE A 379 11.31 20.17 -11.77
CA ILE A 379 10.14 19.64 -11.06
C ILE A 379 10.42 19.65 -9.55
N ILE A 380 11.57 19.11 -9.12
CA ILE A 380 12.01 19.15 -7.72
C ILE A 380 12.00 20.58 -7.18
N GLU A 381 12.59 21.54 -7.91
CA GLU A 381 12.61 22.95 -7.49
C GLU A 381 11.20 23.52 -7.34
N LYS A 382 10.33 23.30 -8.33
CA LYS A 382 8.93 23.75 -8.34
C LYS A 382 8.17 23.19 -7.14
N GLU A 383 8.18 21.88 -6.95
CA GLU A 383 7.37 21.20 -5.94
C GLU A 383 7.81 21.53 -4.50
N MET A 384 9.12 21.70 -4.26
CA MET A 384 9.61 22.21 -2.97
C MET A 384 9.14 23.65 -2.71
N LEU A 385 9.20 24.52 -3.72
CA LEU A 385 8.77 25.91 -3.58
C LEU A 385 7.25 26.04 -3.43
N ASP A 386 6.47 25.24 -4.16
CA ASP A 386 5.01 25.20 -4.04
C ASP A 386 4.57 24.65 -2.68
N THR A 387 5.26 23.64 -2.14
CA THR A 387 5.03 23.16 -0.76
C THR A 387 5.38 24.24 0.27
N ALA A 388 6.51 24.96 0.10
CA ALA A 388 6.86 26.07 0.98
C ALA A 388 5.89 27.27 0.88
N ARG A 389 5.31 27.52 -0.30
CA ARG A 389 4.23 28.52 -0.52
C ARG A 389 2.93 28.09 0.17
N ALA A 390 2.59 26.80 0.12
CA ALA A 390 1.42 26.25 0.83
C ALA A 390 1.55 26.41 2.35
N VAL A 391 2.71 26.05 2.93
CA VAL A 391 3.01 26.28 4.35
C VAL A 391 2.90 27.78 4.68
N ARG A 392 3.50 28.66 3.85
CA ARG A 392 3.38 30.12 4.04
C ARG A 392 1.94 30.63 4.00
N ALA A 393 1.09 30.08 3.12
CA ALA A 393 -0.32 30.45 3.03
C ALA A 393 -1.09 30.00 4.28
N ALA A 394 -0.86 28.76 4.75
CA ALA A 394 -1.47 28.25 5.98
C ALA A 394 -1.07 29.07 7.23
N ILE A 395 0.19 29.48 7.33
CA ILE A 395 0.68 30.42 8.37
C ILE A 395 -0.08 31.75 8.31
N GLN A 396 -0.29 32.32 7.11
CA GLN A 396 -0.96 33.63 6.96
C GLN A 396 -2.42 33.64 7.44
N VAL A 397 -3.09 32.49 7.55
CA VAL A 397 -4.41 32.38 8.19
C VAL A 397 -4.32 32.73 9.68
N SER A 398 -3.30 32.22 10.38
CA SER A 398 -3.06 32.52 11.81
C SER A 398 -2.33 33.84 12.04
N PHE A 399 -1.52 34.30 11.09
CA PHE A 399 -0.66 35.47 11.22
C PHE A 399 -0.81 36.43 10.03
N SER A 400 -2.01 36.99 9.85
CA SER A 400 -2.36 37.83 8.69
C SER A 400 -1.47 39.06 8.54
N GLN A 401 -0.93 39.60 9.63
CA GLN A 401 -0.09 40.81 9.63
C GLN A 401 1.42 40.51 9.46
N LEU A 402 1.79 39.25 9.21
CA LEU A 402 3.19 38.79 9.01
C LEU A 402 3.92 39.54 7.89
N ASN A 403 3.22 39.85 6.79
CA ASN A 403 3.80 40.50 5.61
C ASN A 403 3.76 42.04 5.67
N THR A 404 3.32 42.67 6.76
CA THR A 404 3.29 44.14 6.81
C THR A 404 4.71 44.71 6.82
N PRO A 405 4.97 45.89 6.19
CA PRO A 405 6.29 46.50 6.20
C PRO A 405 6.83 46.76 7.61
N ALA A 406 5.96 47.19 8.54
CA ALA A 406 6.31 47.44 9.93
C ALA A 406 6.77 46.17 10.66
N ASN A 407 5.98 45.08 10.58
CA ASN A 407 6.35 43.82 11.22
C ASN A 407 7.57 43.16 10.54
N THR A 408 7.74 43.37 9.23
CA THR A 408 8.94 42.93 8.49
C THR A 408 10.18 43.69 8.91
N GLU A 409 10.09 45.01 9.16
CA GLU A 409 11.21 45.80 9.69
C GLU A 409 11.54 45.40 11.14
N GLU A 410 10.53 45.24 12.00
CA GLU A 410 10.69 44.80 13.38
C GLU A 410 11.39 43.43 13.47
N LEU A 411 10.98 42.47 12.64
CA LEU A 411 11.65 41.17 12.50
C LEU A 411 13.15 41.33 12.18
N HIS A 412 13.50 42.21 11.24
CA HIS A 412 14.90 42.51 10.91
C HIS A 412 15.65 43.22 12.04
N GLN A 413 14.97 43.94 12.93
CA GLN A 413 15.58 44.51 14.15
C GLN A 413 15.82 43.41 15.21
N ILE A 414 14.82 42.57 15.48
CA ILE A 414 14.90 41.44 16.42
C ILE A 414 16.05 40.50 16.04
N MET A 415 16.20 40.19 14.76
CA MET A 415 17.27 39.32 14.27
C MET A 415 18.69 39.89 14.46
N LYS A 416 18.86 41.21 14.68
CA LYS A 416 20.16 41.82 15.01
C LYS A 416 20.52 41.66 16.49
N LEU A 417 19.54 41.37 17.35
CA LEU A 417 19.76 41.14 18.78
C LEU A 417 20.41 39.77 19.01
N ARG A 418 21.13 39.61 20.12
CA ARG A 418 21.76 38.34 20.48
C ARG A 418 20.69 37.31 20.88
N ALA A 419 20.72 36.12 20.28
CA ALA A 419 19.85 35.01 20.67
C ALA A 419 20.01 34.65 22.16
N GLY A 420 18.90 34.31 22.82
CA GLY A 420 18.88 33.94 24.25
C GLY A 420 19.01 35.09 25.25
N THR A 421 18.84 36.36 24.85
CA THR A 421 18.71 37.48 25.79
C THR A 421 17.24 37.79 26.05
N THR A 422 16.85 38.05 27.31
CA THR A 422 15.46 38.35 27.72
C THR A 422 14.82 39.45 26.85
N GLY A 423 15.48 40.60 26.68
CA GLY A 423 14.96 41.69 25.83
C GLY A 423 14.86 41.38 24.32
N ARG A 424 15.35 40.23 23.86
CA ARG A 424 15.05 39.67 22.53
C ARG A 424 13.81 38.79 22.61
N GLN A 425 13.73 37.86 23.57
CA GLN A 425 12.54 37.04 23.82
C GLN A 425 11.29 37.92 23.99
N ASP A 426 11.33 38.93 24.86
CA ASP A 426 10.21 39.88 25.07
C ASP A 426 9.76 40.56 23.76
N ARG A 427 10.67 40.77 22.79
CA ARG A 427 10.34 41.34 21.47
C ARG A 427 9.84 40.29 20.49
N VAL A 428 10.29 39.04 20.58
CA VAL A 428 9.76 37.93 19.79
C VAL A 428 8.30 37.69 20.16
N GLU A 429 7.99 37.53 21.45
CA GLU A 429 6.62 37.35 21.97
C GLU A 429 5.71 38.50 21.49
N ARG A 430 6.10 39.76 21.75
CA ARG A 430 5.35 40.94 21.29
C ARG A 430 5.24 41.07 19.77
N TRP A 431 6.22 40.59 19.01
CA TRP A 431 6.16 40.59 17.56
C TRP A 431 5.18 39.52 17.07
N VAL A 432 5.18 38.32 17.66
CA VAL A 432 4.20 37.26 17.36
C VAL A 432 2.78 37.70 17.70
N ASP A 433 2.58 38.38 18.84
CA ASP A 433 1.30 39.01 19.17
C ASP A 433 0.86 40.03 18.10
N ALA A 434 1.79 40.85 17.60
CA ALA A 434 1.52 41.89 16.61
C ALA A 434 1.32 41.36 15.17
N ILE A 435 1.78 40.14 14.85
CA ILE A 435 1.49 39.50 13.55
C ILE A 435 0.24 38.61 13.56
N SER A 436 -0.19 38.15 14.74
CA SER A 436 -1.36 37.28 14.93
C SER A 436 -2.63 37.90 14.37
N THR A 437 -3.46 37.10 13.69
CA THR A 437 -4.70 37.55 13.07
C THR A 437 -5.69 38.00 14.16
N PRO A 438 -6.11 39.28 14.19
CA PRO A 438 -7.10 39.74 15.17
C PRO A 438 -8.39 38.94 15.04
N GLY A 439 -8.90 38.43 16.17
CA GLY A 439 -10.14 37.65 16.19
C GLY A 439 -10.00 36.16 15.86
N THR A 440 -8.81 35.62 15.54
CA THR A 440 -8.64 34.14 15.54
C THR A 440 -8.63 33.54 16.95
N ASN A 441 -8.67 34.39 17.98
CA ASN A 441 -8.93 34.03 19.37
C ASN A 441 -10.25 34.66 19.87
N ALA A 442 -11.13 35.10 18.95
CA ALA A 442 -12.48 35.49 19.33
C ALA A 442 -13.28 34.23 19.69
N PRO A 443 -14.19 34.29 20.69
CA PRO A 443 -15.07 33.17 20.98
C PRO A 443 -15.90 32.82 19.73
N ASN A 444 -16.08 31.52 19.52
CA ASN A 444 -16.85 30.91 18.44
C ASN A 444 -18.15 31.71 18.20
N PRO A 445 -18.56 31.97 16.94
CA PRO A 445 -19.74 32.79 16.64
C PRO A 445 -21.03 32.27 17.28
N MET A 446 -21.17 30.96 17.54
CA MET A 446 -22.26 30.41 18.36
C MET A 446 -22.14 30.76 19.84
N VAL A 447 -20.94 30.81 20.43
CA VAL A 447 -20.73 31.28 21.80
C VAL A 447 -20.98 32.79 21.90
N PHE A 448 -20.57 33.57 20.90
CA PHE A 448 -20.92 34.99 20.81
C PHE A 448 -22.45 35.19 20.67
N ALA A 449 -23.12 34.39 19.84
CA ALA A 449 -24.57 34.42 19.68
C ALA A 449 -25.29 33.96 20.96
N ALA A 450 -24.84 32.90 21.63
CA ALA A 450 -25.40 32.42 22.90
C ALA A 450 -25.25 33.48 24.01
N MET A 451 -24.08 34.13 24.09
CA MET A 451 -23.83 35.24 25.01
C MET A 451 -24.71 36.47 24.71
N MET A 452 -24.93 36.80 23.43
CA MET A 452 -25.86 37.86 22.99
C MET A 452 -27.34 37.51 23.22
N MET A 453 -27.69 36.21 23.18
CA MET A 453 -29.03 35.69 23.45
C MET A 453 -29.30 35.46 24.95
N GLY A 454 -28.31 35.69 25.82
CA GLY A 454 -28.41 35.45 27.26
C GLY A 454 -28.54 33.98 27.66
N LEU A 455 -28.16 33.05 26.77
CA LEU A 455 -28.14 31.62 27.06
C LEU A 455 -26.94 31.32 27.96
N PRO A 456 -27.12 30.60 29.08
CA PRO A 456 -26.01 30.21 29.94
C PRO A 456 -25.10 29.26 29.16
N LEU A 457 -23.84 29.65 28.98
CA LEU A 457 -22.82 28.78 28.40
C LEU A 457 -22.68 27.53 29.28
N VAL A 458 -22.84 26.36 28.68
CA VAL A 458 -22.67 25.08 29.38
C VAL A 458 -21.21 25.01 29.86
N PRO A 459 -20.95 24.90 31.17
CA PRO A 459 -19.58 24.81 31.68
C PRO A 459 -18.92 23.54 31.14
N GLY A 460 -17.96 23.70 30.22
CA GLY A 460 -17.28 22.59 29.54
C GLY A 460 -17.34 22.63 28.00
N MET A 461 -18.12 23.52 27.38
CA MET A 461 -17.97 23.80 25.94
C MET A 461 -16.90 24.87 25.73
N ASP A 462 -15.69 24.47 25.36
CA ASP A 462 -14.61 25.41 25.09
C ASP A 462 -14.85 26.18 23.79
N ALA A 463 -14.94 27.50 23.93
CA ALA A 463 -15.45 28.41 22.91
C ALA A 463 -14.48 28.69 21.74
N ALA A 464 -13.43 27.88 21.56
CA ALA A 464 -12.29 28.20 20.71
C ALA A 464 -12.30 27.46 19.36
N GLU A 465 -13.11 26.41 19.22
CA GLU A 465 -13.03 25.50 18.07
C GLU A 465 -14.00 25.87 16.95
N ASP A 466 -13.46 25.75 15.75
CA ASP A 466 -14.05 25.72 14.42
C ASP A 466 -14.95 26.85 13.91
N ALA A 467 -14.28 27.72 13.16
CA ALA A 467 -14.82 28.36 11.97
C ALA A 467 -13.88 28.07 10.77
N ASP A 468 -13.53 26.81 10.54
CA ASP A 468 -12.95 26.37 9.26
C ASP A 468 -14.07 26.34 8.20
N PRO A 469 -13.92 26.96 7.02
CA PRO A 469 -14.89 26.87 5.93
C PRO A 469 -15.21 25.43 5.46
N LEU A 470 -14.35 24.45 5.73
CA LEU A 470 -14.63 23.03 5.49
C LEU A 470 -15.39 22.36 6.65
N GLY A 471 -15.27 22.87 7.88
CA GLY A 471 -16.06 22.46 9.05
C GLY A 471 -17.51 22.94 9.04
N TYR A 472 -17.98 23.55 7.94
CA TYR A 472 -19.40 23.84 7.71
C TYR A 472 -20.18 22.65 7.13
N LEU A 473 -19.48 21.55 6.81
CA LEU A 473 -20.08 20.24 6.86
C LEU A 473 -20.17 19.88 8.34
N ASP A 474 -21.40 19.71 8.84
CA ASP A 474 -21.79 19.50 10.25
C ASP A 474 -21.37 18.10 10.73
N LEU A 475 -20.06 17.85 10.65
CA LEU A 475 -19.35 16.60 10.85
C LEU A 475 -18.67 16.66 12.21
N ASP A 476 -19.26 15.97 13.19
CA ASP A 476 -18.82 15.93 14.58
C ASP A 476 -17.29 15.79 14.68
N PRO A 477 -16.56 16.81 15.20
CA PRO A 477 -15.10 16.81 15.22
C PRO A 477 -14.53 15.62 16.00
N ASP A 478 -15.30 15.04 16.93
CA ASP A 478 -14.91 13.85 17.70
C ASP A 478 -15.32 12.51 17.03
N ASP A 479 -15.93 12.51 15.84
CA ASP A 479 -16.28 11.26 15.13
C ASP A 479 -15.04 10.54 14.57
N PRO A 480 -14.68 9.35 15.10
CA PRO A 480 -13.50 8.62 14.64
C PRO A 480 -13.63 8.09 13.22
N ASP A 481 -14.84 7.89 12.69
CA ASP A 481 -15.04 7.40 11.31
C ASP A 481 -14.68 8.47 10.27
N LEU A 482 -14.55 9.73 10.70
CA LEU A 482 -14.21 10.86 9.85
C LEU A 482 -12.75 11.29 10.00
N GLU A 483 -12.01 10.79 11.00
CA GLU A 483 -10.61 11.14 11.19
C GLU A 483 -9.74 10.62 10.03
N ASP A 484 -10.02 9.41 9.52
CA ASP A 484 -9.36 8.87 8.32
C ASP A 484 -9.55 9.79 7.10
N LEU A 485 -10.77 10.28 6.87
CA LEU A 485 -11.05 11.24 5.80
C LEU A 485 -10.37 12.59 6.04
N ARG A 486 -10.38 13.09 7.28
CA ARG A 486 -9.66 14.33 7.64
C ARG A 486 -8.18 14.18 7.39
N GLU A 487 -7.57 13.05 7.74
CA GLU A 487 -6.14 12.76 7.53
C GLU A 487 -5.81 12.53 6.04
N GLU A 488 -6.71 11.91 5.26
CA GLU A 488 -6.59 11.79 3.80
C GLU A 488 -6.62 13.16 3.10
N PHE A 489 -7.49 14.07 3.54
CA PHE A 489 -7.56 15.44 3.03
C PHE A 489 -6.53 16.40 3.67
N ARG A 490 -5.88 16.01 4.77
CA ARG A 490 -4.88 16.85 5.45
C ARG A 490 -3.64 17.02 4.58
N PRO A 491 -3.24 18.25 4.22
CA PRO A 491 -2.02 18.43 3.43
C PRO A 491 -0.80 17.97 4.23
N ARG A 492 -0.21 16.82 3.86
CA ARG A 492 0.99 16.23 4.47
C ARG A 492 2.26 17.01 4.11
N MET A 493 2.27 18.32 4.42
CA MET A 493 3.26 19.30 3.95
C MET A 493 4.69 18.97 4.36
N LYS A 494 4.87 18.41 5.56
CA LYS A 494 6.16 17.93 6.07
C LYS A 494 6.71 16.79 5.21
N GLN A 495 5.99 15.67 5.15
CA GLN A 495 6.37 14.49 4.37
C GLN A 495 6.64 14.86 2.90
N ARG A 496 5.77 15.68 2.28
CA ARG A 496 5.96 16.17 0.91
C ARG A 496 7.25 16.98 0.77
N PHE A 497 7.53 17.92 1.67
CA PHE A 497 8.74 18.75 1.58
C PHE A 497 10.03 17.97 1.86
N GLU A 498 9.99 17.06 2.84
CA GLU A 498 11.12 16.20 3.21
C GLU A 498 11.43 15.19 2.09
N GLY A 499 10.42 14.48 1.56
CA GLY A 499 10.58 13.59 0.41
C GLY A 499 11.19 14.29 -0.81
N TRP A 500 10.72 15.50 -1.16
CA TRP A 500 11.33 16.28 -2.24
C TRP A 500 12.77 16.74 -1.94
N ALA A 501 13.10 16.99 -0.66
CA ALA A 501 14.46 17.29 -0.26
C ALA A 501 15.38 16.07 -0.40
N ASP A 502 14.87 14.87 -0.14
CA ASP A 502 15.61 13.60 -0.25
C ASP A 502 15.78 13.15 -1.70
N THR A 503 14.73 13.26 -2.55
CA THR A 503 14.84 13.14 -4.02
C THR A 503 15.91 14.10 -4.58
N ALA A 504 16.03 15.31 -4.02
CA ALA A 504 17.06 16.27 -4.41
C ALA A 504 18.47 15.95 -3.86
N ILE A 505 18.59 15.11 -2.82
CA ILE A 505 19.88 14.64 -2.29
C ILE A 505 20.41 13.49 -3.14
N THR A 506 19.55 12.56 -3.56
CA THR A 506 19.90 11.44 -4.45
C THR A 506 20.15 11.92 -5.90
N THR A 507 19.38 12.91 -6.37
CA THR A 507 19.52 13.45 -7.72
C THR A 507 20.83 14.22 -7.93
N LYS A 508 21.60 13.82 -8.95
CA LYS A 508 22.81 14.52 -9.40
C LYS A 508 22.48 15.97 -9.79
N GLY A 509 23.14 16.92 -9.09
CA GLY A 509 22.92 18.35 -9.25
C GLY A 509 21.89 18.96 -8.29
N GLY A 510 21.09 18.14 -7.60
CA GLY A 510 20.03 18.58 -6.69
C GLY A 510 20.53 19.39 -5.50
N VAL A 511 21.77 19.17 -5.02
CA VAL A 511 22.44 20.05 -4.04
C VAL A 511 22.46 21.53 -4.46
N GLY A 512 22.56 21.81 -5.77
CA GLY A 512 22.47 23.18 -6.31
C GLY A 512 21.05 23.75 -6.22
N ILE A 513 20.04 22.92 -6.52
CA ILE A 513 18.62 23.25 -6.39
C ILE A 513 18.25 23.50 -4.94
N LEU A 514 18.65 22.62 -4.00
CA LEU A 514 18.42 22.80 -2.57
C LEU A 514 18.96 24.14 -2.05
N LEU A 515 20.12 24.60 -2.56
CA LEU A 515 20.68 25.91 -2.21
C LEU A 515 19.91 27.08 -2.84
N LYS A 516 19.27 26.88 -4.00
CA LYS A 516 18.39 27.87 -4.64
C LYS A 516 17.06 27.97 -3.88
N VAL A 517 16.37 26.83 -3.68
CA VAL A 517 15.16 26.71 -2.85
C VAL A 517 15.38 27.33 -1.47
N TYR A 518 16.50 27.03 -0.80
CA TYR A 518 16.84 27.65 0.48
C TYR A 518 16.88 29.18 0.43
N LYS A 519 17.43 29.80 -0.62
CA LYS A 519 17.48 31.27 -0.72
C LYS A 519 16.06 31.84 -0.85
N GLU A 520 15.25 31.27 -1.73
CA GLU A 520 13.89 31.73 -2.00
C GLU A 520 12.97 31.52 -0.79
N VAL A 521 13.04 30.36 -0.12
CA VAL A 521 12.32 30.09 1.14
C VAL A 521 12.70 31.12 2.22
N ILE A 522 14.00 31.44 2.34
CA ILE A 522 14.51 32.43 3.31
C ILE A 522 14.21 33.89 2.94
N GLU A 523 13.87 34.16 1.69
CA GLU A 523 13.39 35.45 1.18
C GLU A 523 11.88 35.60 1.42
N MET A 524 11.09 34.56 1.12
CA MET A 524 9.64 34.51 1.37
C MET A 524 9.28 34.45 2.86
N MET A 525 10.10 33.79 3.69
CA MET A 525 9.87 33.55 5.11
C MET A 525 11.14 33.85 5.93
N PRO A 526 11.48 35.14 6.11
CA PRO A 526 12.72 35.55 6.77
C PRO A 526 12.85 35.10 8.23
N PHE A 527 11.74 34.82 8.93
CA PHE A 527 11.73 34.34 10.32
C PHE A 527 12.42 32.98 10.50
N LEU A 528 12.45 32.12 9.47
CA LEU A 528 13.19 30.85 9.46
C LEU A 528 14.71 31.02 9.69
N LYS A 529 15.22 32.26 9.63
CA LYS A 529 16.60 32.60 10.03
C LYS A 529 16.83 32.50 11.56
N ALA A 530 15.79 32.48 12.40
CA ALA A 530 15.88 32.53 13.86
C ALA A 530 15.00 31.44 14.53
N ASN A 531 15.63 30.51 15.27
CA ASN A 531 14.92 29.33 15.81
C ASN A 531 13.90 29.70 16.88
N ASP A 532 14.25 30.66 17.73
CA ASP A 532 13.40 31.23 18.79
C ASP A 532 12.13 31.90 18.25
N ILE A 533 12.19 32.45 17.03
CA ILE A 533 11.00 33.01 16.36
C ILE A 533 10.11 31.91 15.78
N VAL A 534 10.72 30.82 15.31
CA VAL A 534 9.98 29.63 14.84
C VAL A 534 9.32 28.92 16.02
N GLU A 535 10.03 28.72 17.13
CA GLU A 535 9.52 28.11 18.36
C GLU A 535 8.29 28.85 18.90
N GLU A 536 8.32 30.18 18.98
CA GLU A 536 7.16 30.98 19.40
C GLU A 536 5.99 30.90 18.40
N LEU A 537 6.27 30.98 17.09
CA LEU A 537 5.25 30.81 16.03
C LEU A 537 4.57 29.43 16.09
N VAL A 538 5.35 28.37 16.28
CA VAL A 538 4.85 26.99 16.41
C VAL A 538 4.07 26.83 17.71
N GLY A 539 4.52 27.44 18.82
CA GLY A 539 3.75 27.47 20.08
C GLY A 539 2.33 27.99 19.89
N ARG A 540 2.18 29.18 19.29
CA ARG A 540 0.84 29.77 19.02
C ARG A 540 -0.01 29.00 17.99
N LEU A 541 0.61 28.13 17.19
CA LEU A 541 -0.12 27.22 16.28
C LEU A 541 -0.50 25.91 16.97
N ALA A 542 0.36 25.39 17.86
CA ALA A 542 0.15 24.16 18.63
C ALA A 542 -1.01 24.31 19.63
N ASP A 543 -1.28 25.54 20.10
CA ASP A 543 -2.50 25.91 20.84
C ASP A 543 -3.82 25.55 20.09
N LYS A 544 -3.76 25.12 18.81
CA LYS A 544 -4.92 24.77 17.97
C LYS A 544 -4.73 23.37 17.35
N PRO A 545 -5.46 22.33 17.82
CA PRO A 545 -5.33 20.95 17.32
C PRO A 545 -5.47 20.83 15.79
N SER A 546 -6.41 21.56 15.19
CA SER A 546 -6.61 21.60 13.74
C SER A 546 -5.35 22.00 12.96
N LYS A 547 -4.45 22.79 13.55
CA LYS A 547 -3.26 23.37 12.88
C LYS A 547 -1.96 22.59 13.05
N HIS A 548 -1.97 21.40 13.65
CA HIS A 548 -0.76 20.58 13.85
C HIS A 548 0.02 20.32 12.54
N HIS A 549 -0.68 20.00 11.45
CA HIS A 549 -0.09 19.84 10.12
C HIS A 549 0.66 21.10 9.59
N VAL A 550 0.32 22.29 10.09
CA VAL A 550 1.03 23.55 9.78
C VAL A 550 2.30 23.65 10.61
N CYS A 551 2.27 23.25 11.88
CA CYS A 551 3.46 23.14 12.74
C CYS A 551 4.49 22.21 12.11
N ASP A 552 4.08 20.99 11.72
CA ASP A 552 4.93 20.02 11.03
C ASP A 552 5.61 20.60 9.78
N GLY A 553 4.84 21.31 8.94
CA GLY A 553 5.36 21.97 7.76
C GLY A 553 6.36 23.10 8.07
N VAL A 554 6.11 23.87 9.15
CA VAL A 554 7.04 24.91 9.64
C VAL A 554 8.34 24.30 10.16
N ASP A 555 8.25 23.22 10.92
CA ASP A 555 9.41 22.52 11.50
C ASP A 555 10.29 21.87 10.43
N ALA A 556 9.68 21.24 9.41
CA ALA A 556 10.40 20.72 8.24
C ALA A 556 11.20 21.83 7.52
N LEU A 557 10.56 22.98 7.26
CA LEU A 557 11.22 24.14 6.64
C LEU A 557 12.33 24.72 7.54
N SER A 558 12.14 24.74 8.85
CA SER A 558 13.12 25.21 9.83
C SER A 558 14.34 24.27 9.90
N ALA A 559 14.11 22.96 9.98
CA ALA A 559 15.14 21.92 9.94
C ALA A 559 15.95 21.99 8.63
N PHE A 560 15.27 22.07 7.49
CA PHE A 560 15.90 22.29 6.19
C PHE A 560 16.75 23.56 6.16
N ALA A 561 16.20 24.70 6.58
CA ALA A 561 16.91 25.97 6.63
C ALA A 561 18.16 25.93 7.54
N LYS A 562 18.08 25.20 8.65
CA LYS A 562 19.19 24.96 9.60
C LYS A 562 20.28 24.11 8.96
N VAL A 563 19.94 23.05 8.25
CA VAL A 563 20.89 22.19 7.49
C VAL A 563 21.57 22.97 6.37
N GLN A 564 20.82 23.67 5.53
CA GLN A 564 21.39 24.41 4.40
C GLN A 564 22.26 25.58 4.85
N ARG A 565 21.89 26.28 5.93
CA ARG A 565 22.74 27.32 6.55
C ARG A 565 24.07 26.78 7.06
N ARG A 566 24.08 25.58 7.68
CA ARG A 566 25.31 24.89 8.10
C ARG A 566 26.19 24.59 6.89
N LYS A 567 25.62 23.97 5.83
CA LYS A 567 26.33 23.69 4.56
C LYS A 567 26.94 24.95 3.94
N VAL A 568 26.19 26.05 3.84
CA VAL A 568 26.67 27.34 3.33
C VAL A 568 27.80 27.94 4.18
N ASN A 569 27.70 27.85 5.50
CA ASN A 569 28.74 28.38 6.40
C ASN A 569 30.03 27.55 6.32
N MET A 570 29.93 26.23 6.22
CA MET A 570 31.07 25.33 6.01
C MET A 570 31.76 25.58 4.65
N ALA A 571 30.97 25.76 3.57
CA ALA A 571 31.53 26.12 2.27
C ALA A 571 32.26 27.49 2.32
N LYS A 572 31.69 28.48 3.01
CA LYS A 572 32.33 29.80 3.20
C LYS A 572 33.61 29.72 4.05
N SER A 573 33.67 28.91 5.10
CA SER A 573 34.90 28.74 5.89
C SER A 573 35.97 27.98 5.10
N GLU A 574 35.59 27.00 4.28
CA GLU A 574 36.54 26.29 3.40
C GLU A 574 37.11 27.19 2.30
N VAL A 575 36.27 28.03 1.65
CA VAL A 575 36.76 29.02 0.68
C VAL A 575 37.71 30.03 1.35
N LYS A 576 37.39 30.51 2.56
CA LYS A 576 38.31 31.36 3.35
C LYS A 576 39.63 30.64 3.67
N ARG A 577 39.58 29.35 4.04
CA ARG A 577 40.78 28.54 4.33
C ARG A 577 41.66 28.39 3.09
N ARG A 578 41.07 28.12 1.91
CA ARG A 578 41.79 28.06 0.63
C ARG A 578 42.39 29.42 0.24
N ASN A 579 41.62 30.50 0.34
CA ASN A 579 42.12 31.85 0.03
C ASN A 579 43.26 32.29 0.95
N ASN A 580 43.27 31.85 2.21
CA ASN A 580 44.38 32.09 3.13
C ASN A 580 45.64 31.28 2.76
N LEU A 581 45.50 30.06 2.26
CA LEU A 581 46.63 29.23 1.78
C LEU A 581 47.26 29.77 0.48
N PHE A 582 46.47 30.38 -0.40
CA PHE A 582 46.96 31.00 -1.64
C PHE A 582 47.47 32.43 -1.48
N LYS A 583 47.36 33.03 -0.29
CA LYS A 583 47.92 34.36 -0.04
C LYS A 583 49.44 34.20 0.09
N PRO A 584 50.26 34.73 -0.84
CA PRO A 584 51.70 34.51 -0.83
C PRO A 584 52.28 34.98 0.49
N GLN A 585 52.92 34.06 1.21
CA GLN A 585 53.55 34.35 2.49
C GLN A 585 54.57 35.47 2.25
N PRO A 586 54.46 36.62 2.95
CA PRO A 586 55.38 37.73 2.71
C PRO A 586 56.80 37.25 3.01
N THR A 587 57.64 37.23 1.97
CA THR A 587 59.04 36.80 2.06
C THR A 587 59.78 37.78 2.97
N ALA A 588 59.92 37.42 4.24
CA ALA A 588 60.69 38.17 5.21
C ALA A 588 62.17 38.18 4.80
N SER A 589 62.59 39.26 4.15
CA SER A 589 63.99 39.54 3.83
C SER A 589 64.73 40.00 5.08
N GLY A 590 65.55 39.13 5.69
CA GLY A 590 66.25 39.45 6.93
C GLY A 590 67.23 38.39 7.46
N SER A 591 68.42 38.31 6.86
CA SER A 591 69.72 37.94 7.47
C SER A 591 69.88 36.67 8.36
N SER A 592 70.56 35.68 7.78
CA SER A 592 71.71 34.92 8.34
C SER A 592 71.68 34.31 9.76
N SER A 593 71.78 32.97 9.84
CA SER A 593 73.06 32.33 10.23
C SER A 593 73.10 30.83 9.90
N SER A 594 74.31 30.34 9.65
CA SER A 594 74.74 28.99 9.28
C SER A 594 74.24 27.82 10.15
N GLY A 595 73.89 26.69 9.51
CA GLY A 595 73.67 25.41 10.21
C GLY A 595 73.27 24.24 9.29
N ALA A 596 74.26 23.52 8.75
CA ALA A 596 74.09 22.19 8.14
C ALA A 596 73.85 21.13 9.26
N PRO A 597 73.33 19.90 9.01
CA PRO A 597 73.55 19.11 7.80
C PRO A 597 72.34 18.37 7.19
N ALA A 598 72.63 17.73 6.06
CA ALA A 598 71.75 16.94 5.23
C ALA A 598 71.07 15.75 5.94
N THR A 599 69.84 15.47 5.50
CA THR A 599 69.49 14.11 5.10
C THR A 599 68.70 14.16 3.79
N SER A 600 69.06 13.32 2.84
CA SER A 600 68.26 13.09 1.64
C SER A 600 66.95 12.36 2.00
N TRP A 601 65.97 12.41 1.10
CA TRP A 601 65.48 11.23 0.38
C TRP A 601 64.62 11.68 -0.80
N SER A 602 64.88 11.11 -1.98
CA SER A 602 64.20 11.41 -3.23
C SER A 602 63.06 10.43 -3.48
N VAL A 603 61.85 10.91 -3.75
CA VAL A 603 60.83 10.13 -4.47
C VAL A 603 60.22 10.97 -5.58
N THR A 604 60.16 10.35 -6.76
CA THR A 604 59.81 10.94 -8.04
C THR A 604 58.31 11.27 -8.16
N ALA A 605 57.99 12.28 -8.97
CA ALA A 605 56.60 12.64 -9.27
C ALA A 605 55.86 11.53 -10.04
N CYS A 606 54.62 11.27 -9.64
CA CYS A 606 53.61 10.63 -10.49
C CYS A 606 52.34 11.47 -10.52
N ARG A 607 51.91 11.86 -11.73
CA ARG A 607 50.56 12.38 -11.98
C ARG A 607 49.55 11.24 -11.81
N ALA A 608 48.51 11.43 -11.01
CA ALA A 608 47.31 10.61 -11.07
C ALA A 608 46.06 11.49 -10.91
N LYS A 609 45.19 11.47 -11.92
CA LYS A 609 43.79 11.88 -11.78
C LYS A 609 43.06 10.74 -11.09
N CYS A 610 42.71 10.87 -9.80
CA CYS A 610 41.68 10.08 -9.11
C CYS A 610 41.55 10.56 -7.65
N SER A 611 40.57 11.41 -7.35
CA SER A 611 40.31 11.87 -5.97
C SER A 611 38.84 12.23 -5.68
N LEU A 612 37.91 11.72 -6.49
CA LEU A 612 36.46 11.88 -6.28
C LEU A 612 35.85 10.82 -5.32
N PRO A 613 36.19 9.51 -5.41
CA PRO A 613 35.59 8.50 -4.52
C PRO A 613 35.91 8.72 -3.04
N LEU A 614 37.13 9.16 -2.73
CA LEU A 614 37.63 9.27 -1.36
C LEU A 614 37.01 10.46 -0.59
N LEU A 615 36.62 11.52 -1.31
CA LEU A 615 35.82 12.62 -0.74
C LEU A 615 34.37 12.22 -0.49
N PHE A 616 33.79 11.37 -1.35
CA PHE A 616 32.43 10.85 -1.16
C PHE A 616 32.36 9.91 0.06
N LEU A 617 33.33 8.99 0.20
CA LEU A 617 33.47 8.11 1.37
C LEU A 617 33.67 8.90 2.68
N LEU A 618 34.52 9.93 2.70
CA LEU A 618 34.70 10.78 3.88
C LEU A 618 33.43 11.56 4.25
N GLN A 619 32.60 11.91 3.25
CA GLN A 619 31.34 12.62 3.48
C GLN A 619 30.23 11.67 3.98
N LEU A 620 30.16 10.44 3.48
CA LEU A 620 29.30 9.38 4.01
C LEU A 620 29.66 9.01 5.45
N CYS A 621 30.94 8.78 5.76
CA CYS A 621 31.38 8.54 7.14
C CYS A 621 31.01 9.71 8.07
N SER A 622 31.15 10.96 7.62
CA SER A 622 30.81 12.13 8.44
C SER A 622 29.30 12.32 8.65
N LEU A 623 28.45 11.82 7.74
CA LEU A 623 26.99 11.80 7.89
C LEU A 623 26.56 10.69 8.85
N LEU A 624 27.10 9.47 8.68
CA LEU A 624 26.91 8.35 9.60
C LEU A 624 27.36 8.73 11.02
N GLU A 625 28.45 9.46 11.21
CA GLU A 625 28.92 9.82 12.56
C GLU A 625 28.05 10.85 13.30
N GLN A 626 27.20 11.62 12.61
CA GLN A 626 26.36 12.68 13.21
C GLN A 626 24.97 12.21 13.69
N SER A 627 24.59 11.02 13.26
CA SER A 627 23.22 10.49 13.32
C SER A 627 22.88 9.85 14.69
N PRO A 628 21.59 9.66 15.03
CA PRO A 628 21.16 9.33 16.40
C PRO A 628 21.70 7.98 16.92
N TRP A 629 21.53 6.92 16.14
CA TRP A 629 22.06 5.57 16.37
C TRP A 629 23.58 5.55 16.70
N ALA A 630 24.38 6.46 16.12
CA ALA A 630 25.83 6.57 16.35
C ALA A 630 26.21 7.32 17.65
N ARG A 631 25.23 7.81 18.40
CA ARG A 631 25.34 8.31 19.78
C ARG A 631 24.90 7.25 20.79
N GLU A 632 23.84 6.49 20.50
CA GLU A 632 23.38 5.33 21.28
C GLU A 632 24.52 4.30 21.44
N TRP A 633 25.07 3.84 20.32
CA TRP A 633 26.16 2.86 20.27
C TRP A 633 27.44 3.33 20.98
N ARG A 634 27.69 4.64 21.03
CA ARG A 634 28.87 5.21 21.68
C ARG A 634 28.78 5.13 23.22
N ASN A 635 27.58 4.96 23.77
CA ASN A 635 27.34 4.74 25.19
C ASN A 635 27.31 3.23 25.55
N GLY A 636 27.05 2.35 24.58
CA GLY A 636 26.93 0.89 24.78
C GLY A 636 28.24 0.09 24.96
N GLY A 637 29.41 0.73 24.90
CA GLY A 637 30.68 0.13 25.32
C GLY A 637 31.34 -0.88 24.36
N CYS A 638 30.68 -1.33 23.29
CA CYS A 638 31.25 -2.27 22.31
C CYS A 638 32.37 -1.64 21.46
N ARG A 639 33.56 -2.25 21.46
CA ARG A 639 34.74 -1.80 20.68
C ARG A 639 34.97 -2.64 19.42
N LEU A 640 34.04 -2.60 18.45
CA LEU A 640 34.36 -3.05 17.09
C LEU A 640 35.00 -1.92 16.27
N LYS A 641 35.92 -2.26 15.36
CA LYS A 641 36.66 -1.26 14.56
C LYS A 641 35.80 -0.78 13.38
N PRO A 642 35.75 0.53 13.05
CA PRO A 642 34.94 1.06 11.95
C PRO A 642 35.16 0.42 10.57
N VAL A 643 36.36 -0.17 10.36
CA VAL A 643 36.73 -0.87 9.12
C VAL A 643 35.86 -2.11 8.87
N ILE A 644 35.43 -2.81 9.93
CA ILE A 644 34.60 -4.02 9.82
C ILE A 644 33.18 -3.64 9.43
N LEU A 645 32.59 -2.63 10.09
CA LEU A 645 31.26 -2.10 9.75
C LEU A 645 31.21 -1.61 8.29
N CYS A 646 32.25 -0.90 7.83
CA CYS A 646 32.37 -0.51 6.43
C CYS A 646 32.41 -1.71 5.48
N MET A 647 33.01 -2.85 5.86
CA MET A 647 33.07 -4.05 5.00
C MET A 647 31.76 -4.84 5.00
N VAL A 648 31.05 -4.95 6.13
CA VAL A 648 29.73 -5.60 6.17
C VAL A 648 28.75 -4.86 5.26
N ILE A 649 28.65 -3.53 5.40
CA ILE A 649 27.82 -2.68 4.54
C ILE A 649 28.24 -2.79 3.06
N PHE A 650 29.55 -2.88 2.76
CA PHE A 650 30.03 -3.09 1.38
C PHE A 650 29.63 -4.45 0.81
N THR A 651 29.55 -5.49 1.65
CA THR A 651 29.17 -6.85 1.23
C THR A 651 27.68 -6.90 0.92
N GLN A 652 26.84 -6.35 1.81
CA GLN A 652 25.39 -6.18 1.58
C GLN A 652 25.11 -5.42 0.27
N PHE A 653 25.79 -4.28 0.07
CA PHE A 653 25.61 -3.43 -1.12
C PHE A 653 26.05 -4.11 -2.43
N PHE A 654 27.02 -5.02 -2.39
CA PHE A 654 27.40 -5.82 -3.56
C PHE A 654 26.47 -7.02 -3.79
N TYR A 655 25.85 -7.57 -2.74
CA TYR A 655 24.88 -8.67 -2.84
C TYR A 655 23.63 -8.24 -3.65
N HIS A 656 23.10 -7.05 -3.38
CA HIS A 656 21.98 -6.48 -4.17
C HIS A 656 22.35 -6.07 -5.61
N LEU A 657 23.64 -5.97 -5.94
CA LEU A 657 24.11 -5.61 -7.29
C LEU A 657 24.38 -6.83 -8.19
N GLN A 658 24.10 -8.06 -7.73
CA GLN A 658 24.24 -9.29 -8.52
C GLN A 658 22.91 -10.03 -8.72
N ARG A 659 22.03 -9.49 -9.58
CA ARG A 659 21.15 -10.38 -10.38
C ARG A 659 22.03 -11.17 -11.38
N PRO A 660 21.77 -12.47 -11.62
CA PRO A 660 22.61 -13.29 -12.48
C PRO A 660 22.42 -12.95 -13.96
N ILE A 661 23.46 -12.40 -14.60
CA ILE A 661 23.53 -12.34 -16.07
C ILE A 661 23.74 -13.77 -16.59
N LEU A 662 22.69 -14.34 -17.19
CA LEU A 662 22.76 -15.61 -17.90
C LEU A 662 23.71 -15.49 -19.11
N TYR A 663 24.92 -16.00 -18.96
CA TYR A 663 25.89 -16.14 -20.05
C TYR A 663 25.40 -17.19 -21.05
N VAL A 664 24.76 -16.76 -22.14
CA VAL A 664 24.46 -17.61 -23.29
C VAL A 664 25.77 -17.99 -23.98
N ASN A 665 26.15 -19.25 -23.84
CA ASN A 665 27.35 -19.80 -24.44
C ASN A 665 27.08 -20.14 -25.92
N ILE A 666 27.43 -19.23 -26.83
CA ILE A 666 27.33 -19.48 -28.28
C ILE A 666 28.54 -20.32 -28.72
N THR A 667 28.35 -21.63 -28.84
CA THR A 667 29.29 -22.51 -29.55
C THR A 667 28.94 -22.57 -31.04
N GLU A 668 29.94 -22.32 -31.87
CA GLU A 668 29.81 -22.35 -33.33
C GLU A 668 29.44 -23.76 -33.84
N SER A 669 28.52 -23.84 -34.80
CA SER A 669 28.43 -24.99 -35.70
C SER A 669 28.41 -24.50 -37.15
N ILE A 670 29.51 -24.75 -37.85
CA ILE A 670 29.70 -24.38 -39.25
C ILE A 670 29.13 -25.48 -40.14
N HIS A 671 28.08 -25.18 -40.91
CA HIS A 671 27.97 -25.76 -42.26
C HIS A 671 27.18 -24.88 -43.25
N SER A 672 27.95 -24.21 -44.11
CA SER A 672 27.79 -24.23 -45.58
C SER A 672 26.36 -24.24 -46.15
N SER A 673 25.94 -23.10 -46.70
CA SER A 673 25.38 -23.06 -48.06
C SER A 673 25.59 -21.69 -48.72
N SER A 674 26.22 -21.70 -49.88
CA SER A 674 26.50 -20.52 -50.70
C SER A 674 25.34 -20.23 -51.66
N SER A 675 25.00 -18.95 -51.89
CA SER A 675 24.96 -18.40 -53.27
C SER A 675 24.65 -16.89 -53.38
N THR A 676 25.67 -16.15 -53.83
CA THR A 676 25.62 -15.03 -54.79
C THR A 676 24.73 -13.80 -54.56
N LEU A 677 25.42 -12.68 -54.29
CA LEU A 677 24.99 -11.31 -54.60
C LEU A 677 24.62 -11.10 -56.09
N LYS A 678 23.74 -10.13 -56.35
CA LYS A 678 23.82 -9.14 -57.46
C LYS A 678 23.00 -7.89 -57.13
N THR A 679 23.61 -6.84 -56.58
CA THR A 679 23.97 -5.58 -57.29
C THR A 679 22.81 -4.79 -57.92
N LYS A 680 22.46 -3.61 -57.34
CA LYS A 680 22.71 -2.26 -57.93
C LYS A 680 22.00 -1.12 -57.16
N THR A 681 22.78 -0.09 -56.84
CA THR A 681 22.41 1.29 -56.47
C THR A 681 21.99 2.13 -57.72
N PRO A 682 21.66 3.43 -57.61
CA PRO A 682 20.86 4.18 -56.61
C PRO A 682 19.81 5.13 -57.29
N GLY A 683 19.02 5.93 -56.54
CA GLY A 683 18.25 7.03 -57.17
C GLY A 683 17.27 7.89 -56.34
N PHE A 684 17.72 9.09 -55.94
CA PHE A 684 17.06 10.41 -56.05
C PHE A 684 15.64 10.72 -55.49
N LEU A 685 15.65 11.65 -54.50
CA LEU A 685 14.93 12.95 -54.41
C LEU A 685 13.39 13.08 -54.24
N ILE A 686 13.02 13.69 -53.10
CA ILE A 686 12.02 14.78 -52.86
C ILE A 686 10.61 14.66 -53.48
N ARG A 687 9.57 14.52 -52.63
CA ARG A 687 8.48 15.54 -52.43
C ARG A 687 7.44 15.15 -51.37
N SER A 688 7.13 16.12 -50.51
CA SER A 688 5.84 16.29 -49.81
C SER A 688 5.00 17.34 -50.61
N PRO A 689 3.69 17.61 -50.36
CA PRO A 689 2.67 16.94 -49.54
C PRO A 689 1.41 16.55 -50.36
N THR A 690 0.40 15.91 -49.74
CA THR A 690 -1.01 16.39 -49.84
C THR A 690 -1.95 15.68 -48.85
N ALA A 691 -2.85 16.45 -48.23
CA ALA A 691 -3.92 15.92 -47.39
C ALA A 691 -5.08 15.36 -48.23
N ARG A 692 -5.83 14.39 -47.67
CA ARG A 692 -7.23 14.13 -48.05
C ARG A 692 -8.08 13.81 -46.82
N PHE A 693 -9.21 14.50 -46.74
CA PHE A 693 -10.37 14.12 -45.94
C PHE A 693 -10.82 12.70 -46.29
N ILE A 694 -11.18 11.90 -45.28
CA ILE A 694 -12.15 10.80 -45.42
C ILE A 694 -13.16 10.93 -44.29
N CYS A 695 -14.44 10.73 -44.62
CA CYS A 695 -15.56 10.90 -43.71
C CYS A 695 -15.70 9.74 -42.71
N PHE A 696 -16.28 10.05 -41.54
CA PHE A 696 -16.87 9.06 -40.65
C PHE A 696 -17.95 8.23 -41.36
N PRO A 697 -17.92 6.89 -41.27
CA PRO A 697 -19.09 6.06 -41.44
C PRO A 697 -19.78 5.84 -40.08
N VAL A 698 -21.01 6.32 -39.96
CA VAL A 698 -21.95 5.88 -38.90
C VAL A 698 -22.21 4.38 -39.11
N MET A 699 -21.89 3.53 -38.12
CA MET A 699 -22.35 2.13 -38.12
C MET A 699 -23.60 1.94 -37.27
N GLN A 700 -24.66 1.49 -37.95
CA GLN A 700 -25.96 1.18 -37.37
C GLN A 700 -25.89 0.00 -36.38
N THR A 701 -26.43 0.19 -35.18
CA THR A 701 -26.79 -0.90 -34.28
C THR A 701 -27.99 -1.68 -34.84
N ARG A 702 -27.75 -2.91 -35.29
CA ARG A 702 -28.84 -3.83 -35.67
C ARG A 702 -29.40 -4.53 -34.43
N PHE A 703 -30.57 -4.07 -33.98
CA PHE A 703 -31.44 -4.82 -33.08
C PHE A 703 -31.77 -6.21 -33.66
N HIS A 704 -31.70 -7.25 -32.81
CA HIS A 704 -32.43 -8.49 -33.03
C HIS A 704 -33.36 -8.78 -31.85
N LYS A 705 -34.65 -8.98 -32.16
CA LYS A 705 -35.71 -9.18 -31.17
C LYS A 705 -35.76 -10.64 -30.71
N GLY A 706 -35.72 -10.87 -29.40
CA GLY A 706 -36.09 -12.14 -28.75
C GLY A 706 -37.29 -11.93 -27.83
N HIS A 707 -38.47 -12.48 -28.17
CA HIS A 707 -39.68 -12.42 -27.33
C HIS A 707 -39.67 -13.49 -26.23
N ARG A 708 -39.97 -13.09 -24.98
CA ARG A 708 -40.94 -13.73 -24.02
C ARG A 708 -40.80 -13.03 -22.65
N SER A 709 -41.81 -12.29 -22.19
CA SER A 709 -43.01 -12.78 -21.47
C SER A 709 -42.86 -12.64 -19.95
N LEU A 710 -42.98 -11.40 -19.45
CA LEU A 710 -43.09 -11.11 -18.02
C LEU A 710 -44.51 -11.44 -17.51
N HIS A 711 -44.62 -12.43 -16.62
CA HIS A 711 -45.82 -12.62 -15.80
C HIS A 711 -45.72 -11.76 -14.54
N LYS A 712 -46.66 -10.83 -14.35
CA LYS A 712 -46.91 -10.18 -13.05
C LYS A 712 -47.84 -11.07 -12.21
N PRO A 713 -47.57 -11.30 -10.91
CA PRO A 713 -48.62 -11.58 -9.94
C PRO A 713 -49.31 -10.27 -9.52
N ALA A 714 -50.58 -10.36 -9.12
CA ALA A 714 -51.43 -9.21 -8.85
C ALA A 714 -51.33 -8.71 -7.41
N LEU A 715 -51.44 -7.39 -7.23
CA LEU A 715 -51.81 -6.78 -5.96
C LEU A 715 -53.30 -7.00 -5.70
N THR A 716 -53.65 -7.71 -4.62
CA THR A 716 -55.03 -7.79 -4.13
C THR A 716 -55.32 -6.66 -3.15
N SER A 717 -56.21 -5.76 -3.55
CA SER A 717 -56.78 -4.70 -2.71
C SER A 717 -57.69 -5.26 -1.60
N PHE A 718 -57.67 -4.65 -0.41
CA PHE A 718 -58.45 -5.09 0.75
C PHE A 718 -59.26 -3.94 1.37
N VAL A 719 -60.48 -3.75 0.88
CA VAL A 719 -61.55 -2.80 1.28
C VAL A 719 -62.86 -3.39 0.65
N ASP A 720 -64.03 -3.54 1.27
CA ASP A 720 -64.60 -3.13 2.58
C ASP A 720 -65.65 -4.18 3.07
N SER A 721 -66.20 -3.98 4.29
CA SER A 721 -67.57 -4.28 4.75
C SER A 721 -68.04 -5.74 4.94
N GLY A 722 -68.38 -6.07 6.21
CA GLY A 722 -69.02 -7.33 6.64
C GLY A 722 -68.98 -7.51 8.15
#